data_AF-F1KYY8-F1
#
_entry.id   AF-F1KYY8-F1
#
_cell.length_a   1.000
_cell.length_b   1.000
_cell.length_c   1.000
_cell.angle_alpha   90.00
_cell.angle_beta   90.00
_cell.angle_gamma   90.00
#
_symmetry.space_group_name_H-M   'P 1'
#
loop_
_entity.id
_entity.type
_entity.pdbx_description
1 polymer ?
#
loop_
_entity_poly.entity_id
_entity_poly.type
_entity_poly.pdbx_seq_one_letter_code
_entity_poly.pdbx_strand_id
1 'polypeptide(L)'
;MSTESRFTPPVVCVNGMRIFKETELVEGFNLALLSENGRSMKIMRRIPRVRGDQELIEFLAQISTPQRLVLMSYGDVADKLSAEARQSLNVFGASSLNKYELGKSLLFVGQFGLPSGKAEEKIIDRSLAKATTYSMCVDTQPREQLLNSTHEVLPAEWIDNSFLPELSDARGYRMEVQIGRELRNCGVPHDCRQGEIPMSFYTGTDKNDSPSLCVNGHFYMDRGVNDAGRGLNLVVIDARTRQVMRCGHFDTYAEDSAELVMFLEQLLPDEIVAVVSFDEASTKLSDLARQIFYELGSSFIQNLKFRSSWYFIGQKGIDGYSAFEDLTMPSGNDWAKAINKKICVPSNLSGLKTKDRSMTAVSTQNSARRHFCGRYDGYEDFCADERLEEVLTPRMLSDESRIMHAIFSVPILVVGGLNMNNIRLCLESLYEQEGINPRNVVVASDAAYPEVVELSTLFRVRSMSVNTSSSYNDLLMKSLSQMISSFPSAPCFIVIEEDMLLAPDFLFFLDQLLSTFLGDSTVIAILTWNKNGFMKSSSIPSAVHRMENVQLSGAFLLKRSAYEKFIMDNEDVCCSVNVSGGWRIPGYAYVPDVSRVHINAPSAIDSIDESQRKLFAEPMRCTKYSNETLANVERLYADLYDADLKRLIDSSKHLTPSALVDCQSESFPDLLIRKLDLRDGQPLSIFYADERETASLLVRCFHLASDENGGIFGTYKGVTRFSINGHPAFLIKLTSVFGKAARISALAQES
;
A
#
# COMPACT_ATOMS: atom_id res chain seq x y z
N MET A 1 38.63 3.78 1.73
CA MET A 1 37.43 3.50 2.55
C MET A 1 37.52 2.06 3.05
N SER A 2 37.02 1.74 4.24
CA SER A 2 36.88 0.36 4.72
C SER A 2 35.52 0.16 5.38
N THR A 3 34.94 -1.03 5.17
CA THR A 3 33.73 -1.44 5.88
C THR A 3 34.03 -1.65 7.36
N GLU A 4 32.97 -1.75 8.16
CA GLU A 4 33.08 -2.12 9.56
C GLU A 4 33.49 -3.60 9.72
N SER A 5 34.03 -3.94 10.90
CA SER A 5 34.26 -5.30 11.34
C SER A 5 33.98 -5.42 12.84
N ARG A 6 34.05 -6.63 13.40
CA ARG A 6 33.85 -6.88 14.84
C ARG A 6 34.75 -6.03 15.74
N PHE A 7 35.91 -5.60 15.26
CA PHE A 7 36.92 -4.91 16.07
C PHE A 7 37.20 -3.47 15.63
N THR A 8 36.69 -3.04 14.47
CA THR A 8 36.98 -1.70 13.94
C THR A 8 35.75 -1.11 13.25
N PRO A 9 35.39 0.17 13.54
CA PRO A 9 34.33 0.88 12.85
C PRO A 9 34.76 1.18 11.40
N PRO A 10 33.80 1.55 10.52
CA PRO A 10 34.13 1.80 9.13
C PRO A 10 34.97 3.09 9.00
N VAL A 11 35.85 3.15 7.99
CA VAL A 11 36.84 4.22 7.85
C VAL A 11 36.77 4.84 6.47
N VAL A 12 36.70 6.18 6.39
CA VAL A 12 36.88 6.91 5.14
C VAL A 12 38.14 7.78 5.25
N CYS A 13 39.03 7.63 4.27
CA CYS A 13 40.18 8.50 4.10
C CYS A 13 40.17 9.13 2.70
N VAL A 14 40.41 10.43 2.63
CA VAL A 14 40.65 11.18 1.38
C VAL A 14 42.02 11.84 1.48
N ASN A 15 42.88 11.62 0.49
CA ASN A 15 44.27 12.13 0.44
C ASN A 15 45.10 11.84 1.71
N GLY A 16 44.93 10.64 2.29
CA GLY A 16 45.63 10.24 3.51
C GLY A 16 45.05 10.80 4.82
N MET A 17 44.02 11.64 4.74
CA MET A 17 43.32 12.18 5.91
C MET A 17 42.04 11.41 6.19
N ARG A 18 41.85 10.97 7.44
CA ARG A 18 40.62 10.33 7.90
C ARG A 18 39.52 11.38 8.07
N ILE A 19 38.38 11.18 7.41
CA ILE A 19 37.27 12.15 7.33
C ILE A 19 36.34 12.04 8.55
N PHE A 20 36.17 10.84 9.10
CA PHE A 20 35.38 10.60 10.31
C PHE A 20 36.26 10.01 11.42
N LYS A 21 36.28 10.63 12.60
CA LYS A 21 36.92 10.03 13.79
C LYS A 21 36.03 8.90 14.33
N GLU A 22 36.64 7.87 14.94
CA GLU A 22 35.91 6.70 15.46
C GLU A 22 34.87 7.06 16.50
N THR A 23 35.23 7.98 17.40
CA THR A 23 34.35 8.50 18.46
C THR A 23 33.19 9.33 17.94
N GLU A 24 33.21 9.68 16.65
CA GLU A 24 32.27 10.60 16.01
C GLU A 24 31.37 9.89 14.99
N LEU A 25 31.48 8.58 14.79
CA LEU A 25 30.60 7.84 13.88
C LEU A 25 29.28 7.49 14.58
N VAL A 26 28.17 7.54 13.84
CA VAL A 26 26.86 7.06 14.31
C VAL A 26 26.42 5.84 13.52
N GLU A 27 25.76 4.89 14.18
CA GLU A 27 25.10 3.77 13.51
C GLU A 27 23.90 4.32 12.71
N GLY A 28 24.01 4.28 11.38
CA GLY A 28 23.25 5.14 10.47
C GLY A 28 24.04 5.54 9.22
N PHE A 29 23.66 6.66 8.61
CA PHE A 29 24.38 7.26 7.48
C PHE A 29 25.33 8.36 7.96
N ASN A 30 26.59 8.28 7.56
CA ASN A 30 27.61 9.29 7.87
C ASN A 30 28.02 9.97 6.54
N LEU A 31 27.77 11.27 6.45
CA LEU A 31 27.93 12.06 5.23
C LEU A 31 28.94 13.18 5.42
N ALA A 32 29.69 13.47 4.36
CA ALA A 32 30.62 14.60 4.30
C ALA A 32 30.56 15.27 2.93
N LEU A 33 30.50 16.60 2.92
CA LEU A 33 30.69 17.42 1.73
C LEU A 33 32.14 17.92 1.69
N LEU A 34 32.82 17.66 0.58
CA LEU A 34 34.19 18.12 0.37
C LEU A 34 34.20 19.54 -0.20
N SER A 35 35.22 20.33 0.16
CA SER A 35 35.48 21.63 -0.45
C SER A 35 35.82 21.50 -1.94
N GLU A 36 35.70 22.59 -2.71
CA GLU A 36 35.91 22.62 -4.17
C GLU A 36 37.29 22.10 -4.61
N ASN A 37 38.32 22.27 -3.77
CA ASN A 37 39.66 21.73 -4.02
C ASN A 37 39.83 20.24 -3.64
N GLY A 38 38.78 19.59 -3.12
CA GLY A 38 38.78 18.19 -2.68
C GLY A 38 39.72 17.86 -1.51
N ARG A 39 40.29 18.88 -0.84
CA ARG A 39 41.35 18.72 0.17
C ARG A 39 40.92 19.03 1.60
N SER A 40 39.74 19.61 1.81
CA SER A 40 39.20 19.92 3.14
C SER A 40 37.72 19.58 3.24
N MET A 41 37.23 19.34 4.46
CA MET A 41 35.82 19.05 4.73
C MET A 41 35.06 20.37 4.92
N LYS A 42 33.90 20.51 4.29
CA LYS A 42 33.07 21.72 4.41
C LYS A 42 31.91 21.52 5.38
N ILE A 43 31.20 20.39 5.27
CA ILE A 43 30.01 20.07 6.08
C ILE A 43 30.02 18.57 6.39
N MET A 44 29.66 18.19 7.62
CA MET A 44 29.45 16.80 8.02
C MET A 44 28.03 16.63 8.55
N ARG A 45 27.36 15.55 8.15
CA ARG A 45 26.05 15.16 8.68
C ARG A 45 26.12 13.72 9.14
N ARG A 46 25.52 13.45 10.30
CA ARG A 46 25.48 12.13 10.92
C ARG A 46 24.02 11.85 11.19
N ILE A 47 23.49 10.86 10.49
CA ILE A 47 22.07 10.57 10.49
C ILE A 47 21.91 9.21 11.14
N PRO A 48 21.52 9.17 12.43
CA PRO A 48 21.31 7.92 13.14
C PRO A 48 20.21 7.09 12.49
N ARG A 49 20.28 5.75 12.59
CA ARG A 49 19.32 4.78 12.03
C ARG A 49 17.84 5.13 12.28
N VAL A 50 17.51 5.78 13.40
CA VAL A 50 16.13 6.11 13.82
C VAL A 50 15.55 7.34 13.11
N ARG A 51 16.39 8.22 12.57
CA ARG A 51 15.98 9.43 11.82
C ARG A 51 16.24 9.30 10.32
N GLY A 52 16.62 8.08 9.91
CA GLY A 52 17.47 7.79 8.75
C GLY A 52 17.07 8.38 7.41
N ASP A 53 15.77 8.50 7.18
CA ASP A 53 15.26 8.75 5.84
C ASP A 53 14.94 10.22 5.57
N GLN A 54 14.10 10.83 6.42
CA GLN A 54 13.71 12.23 6.30
C GLN A 54 14.90 13.18 6.41
N GLU A 55 15.75 13.00 7.43
CA GLU A 55 16.91 13.87 7.65
C GLU A 55 17.96 13.74 6.52
N LEU A 56 18.00 12.57 5.87
CA LEU A 56 18.88 12.33 4.73
C LEU A 56 18.37 13.08 3.50
N ILE A 57 17.08 12.99 3.20
CA ILE A 57 16.45 13.71 2.07
C ILE A 57 16.59 15.23 2.26
N GLU A 58 16.29 15.74 3.46
CA GLU A 58 16.46 17.17 3.78
C GLU A 58 17.90 17.65 3.60
N PHE A 59 18.87 16.87 4.08
CA PHE A 59 20.28 17.20 3.93
C PHE A 59 20.72 17.18 2.46
N LEU A 60 20.27 16.18 1.67
CA LEU A 60 20.58 16.09 0.24
C LEU A 60 19.98 17.25 -0.55
N ALA A 61 18.75 17.65 -0.23
CA ALA A 61 18.05 18.77 -0.88
C ALA A 61 18.75 20.13 -0.66
N GLN A 62 19.51 20.29 0.43
CA GLN A 62 20.27 21.51 0.73
C GLN A 62 21.54 21.66 -0.15
N ILE A 63 21.92 20.63 -0.91
CA ILE A 63 23.14 20.62 -1.71
C ILE A 63 22.80 21.03 -3.14
N SER A 64 22.94 22.31 -3.44
CA SER A 64 22.66 22.88 -4.77
C SER A 64 23.91 23.21 -5.58
N THR A 65 25.09 22.91 -5.04
CA THR A 65 26.39 23.16 -5.70
C THR A 65 27.04 21.84 -6.10
N PRO A 66 27.86 21.81 -7.16
CA PRO A 66 28.56 20.61 -7.64
C PRO A 66 29.71 20.18 -6.70
N GLN A 67 29.46 20.13 -5.39
CA GLN A 67 30.35 19.63 -4.36
C GLN A 67 30.25 18.11 -4.26
N ARG A 68 31.36 17.45 -3.88
CA ARG A 68 31.37 16.00 -3.71
C ARG A 68 30.74 15.62 -2.39
N LEU A 69 29.75 14.75 -2.49
CA LEU A 69 29.12 14.06 -1.38
C LEU A 69 29.81 12.72 -1.18
N VAL A 70 30.28 12.49 0.04
CA VAL A 70 30.74 11.19 0.52
C VAL A 70 29.71 10.68 1.51
N LEU A 71 29.17 9.48 1.30
CA LEU A 71 28.23 8.82 2.19
C LEU A 71 28.74 7.42 2.53
N MET A 72 28.64 7.06 3.80
CA MET A 72 29.00 5.74 4.31
C MET A 72 27.94 5.25 5.31
N SER A 73 27.47 4.02 5.13
CA SER A 73 26.65 3.33 6.13
C SER A 73 27.52 2.78 7.25
N TYR A 74 27.05 2.88 8.48
CA TYR A 74 27.59 2.18 9.64
C TYR A 74 26.46 1.39 10.30
N GLY A 75 26.57 0.07 10.43
CA GLY A 75 25.47 -0.80 10.84
C GLY A 75 24.63 -1.33 9.68
N ASP A 76 23.63 -2.15 9.99
CA ASP A 76 22.63 -2.60 9.02
C ASP A 76 21.51 -1.57 8.91
N VAL A 77 21.58 -0.73 7.88
CA VAL A 77 20.67 0.41 7.72
C VAL A 77 20.06 0.46 6.32
N ALA A 78 20.11 -0.64 5.57
CA ALA A 78 19.56 -0.73 4.23
C ALA A 78 18.03 -0.58 4.20
N ASP A 79 17.35 -1.05 5.25
CA ASP A 79 15.89 -0.87 5.45
C ASP A 79 15.50 0.57 5.77
N LYS A 80 16.46 1.43 6.09
CA LYS A 80 16.26 2.86 6.39
C LYS A 80 16.50 3.79 5.22
N LEU A 81 16.84 3.24 4.05
CA LEU A 81 16.99 4.01 2.82
C LEU A 81 15.74 3.81 1.93
N SER A 82 14.77 4.72 2.03
CA SER A 82 13.52 4.67 1.26
C SER A 82 13.72 4.84 -0.25
N ALA A 83 12.65 4.66 -1.01
CA ALA A 83 12.66 4.93 -2.44
C ALA A 83 12.98 6.42 -2.73
N GLU A 84 12.47 7.32 -1.88
CA GLU A 84 12.65 8.77 -1.97
C GLU A 84 14.10 9.18 -1.67
N ALA A 85 14.73 8.58 -0.67
CA ALA A 85 16.16 8.81 -0.39
C ALA A 85 17.06 8.23 -1.49
N ARG A 86 16.69 7.08 -2.07
CA ARG A 86 17.37 6.50 -3.25
C ARG A 86 17.26 7.43 -4.46
N GLN A 87 16.07 8.00 -4.70
CA GLN A 87 15.85 8.97 -5.76
C GLN A 87 16.65 10.26 -5.54
N SER A 88 16.73 10.73 -4.30
CA SER A 88 17.54 11.91 -3.94
C SER A 88 19.03 11.68 -4.22
N LEU A 89 19.55 10.49 -3.95
CA LEU A 89 20.94 10.12 -4.26
C LEU A 89 21.21 9.94 -5.78
N ASN A 90 20.19 9.64 -6.59
CA ASN A 90 20.33 9.58 -8.06
C ASN A 90 20.73 10.95 -8.65
N VAL A 91 20.30 12.06 -8.03
CA VAL A 91 20.70 13.43 -8.41
C VAL A 91 22.21 13.64 -8.22
N PHE A 92 22.86 12.80 -7.40
CA PHE A 92 24.29 12.80 -7.17
C PHE A 92 25.04 11.79 -8.05
N GLY A 93 24.35 11.18 -9.03
CA GLY A 93 24.89 10.23 -9.99
C GLY A 93 24.68 8.75 -9.63
N ALA A 94 23.84 8.45 -8.62
CA ALA A 94 23.58 7.07 -8.22
C ALA A 94 22.81 6.26 -9.29
N SER A 95 22.98 4.93 -9.32
CA SER A 95 22.25 4.00 -10.18
C SER A 95 22.09 2.58 -9.63
N SER A 96 22.86 2.17 -8.62
CA SER A 96 22.91 0.76 -8.17
C SER A 96 22.40 0.54 -6.74
N LEU A 97 21.79 1.56 -6.13
CA LEU A 97 21.31 1.50 -4.74
C LEU A 97 20.18 0.49 -4.53
N ASN A 98 19.47 0.05 -5.57
CA ASN A 98 18.51 -1.07 -5.48
C ASN A 98 19.16 -2.37 -4.95
N LYS A 99 20.46 -2.57 -5.15
CA LYS A 99 21.23 -3.72 -4.64
C LYS A 99 21.63 -3.59 -3.18
N TYR A 100 21.39 -2.43 -2.56
CA TYR A 100 21.64 -2.18 -1.14
C TYR A 100 20.47 -2.70 -0.32
N GLU A 101 20.67 -3.90 0.23
CA GLU A 101 19.71 -4.67 1.03
C GLU A 101 20.34 -5.06 2.37
N LEU A 102 19.53 -5.62 3.26
CA LEU A 102 19.96 -6.02 4.61
C LEU A 102 21.19 -6.92 4.55
N GLY A 103 22.12 -6.73 5.48
CA GLY A 103 23.38 -7.46 5.52
C GLY A 103 24.49 -6.87 4.65
N LYS A 104 24.27 -5.71 4.01
CA LYS A 104 25.28 -5.03 3.18
C LYS A 104 25.71 -3.69 3.75
N SER A 105 26.93 -3.26 3.40
CA SER A 105 27.47 -1.92 3.65
C SER A 105 27.46 -1.12 2.35
N LEU A 106 27.11 0.16 2.45
CA LEU A 106 27.13 1.13 1.39
C LEU A 106 28.28 2.13 1.60
N LEU A 107 29.09 2.28 0.56
CA LEU A 107 30.02 3.38 0.38
C LEU A 107 29.63 4.09 -0.92
N PHE A 108 29.47 5.40 -0.84
CA PHE A 108 28.99 6.23 -1.94
C PHE A 108 29.82 7.50 -2.05
N VAL A 109 30.27 7.81 -3.27
CA VAL A 109 30.86 9.10 -3.62
C VAL A 109 30.17 9.63 -4.87
N GLY A 110 29.44 10.73 -4.72
CA GLY A 110 28.69 11.37 -5.79
C GLY A 110 28.87 12.88 -5.80
N GLN A 111 28.20 13.53 -6.73
CA GLN A 111 28.27 14.99 -6.89
C GLN A 111 26.95 15.48 -7.45
N PHE A 112 26.40 16.56 -6.92
CA PHE A 112 25.14 17.12 -7.40
C PHE A 112 25.22 17.45 -8.90
N GLY A 113 24.24 16.98 -9.68
CA GLY A 113 24.17 17.16 -11.14
C GLY A 113 25.00 16.16 -11.94
N LEU A 114 25.63 15.18 -11.29
CA LEU A 114 26.37 14.12 -11.96
C LEU A 114 25.40 13.15 -12.67
N PRO A 115 25.63 12.76 -13.94
CA PRO A 115 24.76 11.82 -14.64
C PRO A 115 24.64 10.48 -13.90
N SER A 116 23.46 9.85 -13.96
CA SER A 116 23.22 8.54 -13.32
C SER A 116 24.25 7.49 -13.76
N GLY A 117 24.73 6.70 -12.80
CA GLY A 117 25.76 5.68 -13.02
C GLY A 117 27.18 6.23 -13.15
N LYS A 118 27.38 7.53 -12.89
CA LYS A 118 28.72 8.13 -12.79
C LYS A 118 29.16 8.36 -11.35
N ALA A 119 28.28 8.18 -10.36
CA ALA A 119 28.70 8.10 -8.96
C ALA A 119 29.47 6.79 -8.71
N GLU A 120 30.30 6.83 -7.70
CA GLU A 120 31.15 5.72 -7.30
C GLU A 120 30.50 5.03 -6.10
N GLU A 121 29.88 3.89 -6.38
CA GLU A 121 29.08 3.12 -5.43
C GLU A 121 29.72 1.77 -5.16
N LYS A 122 29.89 1.43 -3.88
CA LYS A 122 30.28 0.09 -3.44
C LYS A 122 29.30 -0.42 -2.41
N ILE A 123 28.59 -1.47 -2.82
CA ILE A 123 27.69 -2.25 -1.98
C ILE A 123 28.36 -3.60 -1.76
N ILE A 124 28.64 -3.93 -0.51
CA ILE A 124 29.45 -5.10 -0.13
C ILE A 124 28.77 -5.84 1.00
N ASP A 125 28.79 -7.17 0.97
CA ASP A 125 28.30 -7.99 2.08
C ASP A 125 29.08 -7.68 3.37
N ARG A 126 28.36 -7.48 4.47
CA ARG A 126 28.95 -7.19 5.78
C ARG A 126 29.61 -8.45 6.32
N SER A 127 30.94 -8.43 6.38
CA SER A 127 31.73 -9.46 7.06
C SER A 127 32.27 -8.94 8.39
N LEU A 128 31.67 -9.39 9.49
CA LEU A 128 32.14 -9.04 10.83
C LEU A 128 33.52 -9.65 11.15
N ALA A 129 33.99 -10.63 10.37
CA ALA A 129 35.27 -11.30 10.59
C ALA A 129 36.47 -10.47 10.11
N LYS A 130 36.32 -9.68 9.04
CA LYS A 130 37.42 -8.88 8.46
C LYS A 130 36.88 -7.66 7.71
N ALA A 131 37.42 -6.48 8.02
CA ALA A 131 37.09 -5.26 7.29
C ALA A 131 37.60 -5.33 5.83
N THR A 132 36.73 -5.01 4.88
CA THR A 132 37.10 -4.94 3.46
C THR A 132 37.55 -3.52 3.16
N THR A 133 38.78 -3.38 2.67
CA THR A 133 39.35 -2.06 2.32
C THR A 133 39.24 -1.83 0.81
N TYR A 134 38.81 -0.64 0.45
CA TYR A 134 38.67 -0.16 -0.91
C TYR A 134 39.42 1.16 -1.10
N SER A 135 40.22 1.23 -2.16
CA SER A 135 40.97 2.42 -2.54
C SER A 135 40.63 2.77 -3.98
N MET A 136 40.37 4.05 -4.23
CA MET A 136 40.04 4.56 -5.55
C MET A 136 40.58 5.97 -5.71
N CYS A 137 40.89 6.36 -6.94
CA CYS A 137 41.19 7.73 -7.30
C CYS A 137 39.95 8.33 -7.95
N VAL A 138 39.46 9.45 -7.43
CA VAL A 138 38.35 10.21 -8.03
C VAL A 138 38.96 11.41 -8.76
N ASP A 139 38.55 11.64 -10.01
CA ASP A 139 38.99 12.80 -10.79
C ASP A 139 38.78 14.09 -9.98
N THR A 140 39.70 15.04 -10.06
CA THR A 140 39.71 16.23 -9.19
C THR A 140 38.82 17.36 -9.70
N GLN A 141 38.47 17.40 -10.98
CA GLN A 141 37.67 18.48 -11.54
C GLN A 141 36.16 18.22 -11.36
N PRO A 142 35.37 19.17 -10.81
CA PRO A 142 33.92 19.15 -10.91
C PRO A 142 33.52 19.12 -12.39
N ARG A 143 32.79 18.10 -12.84
CA ARG A 143 32.27 18.10 -14.22
C ARG A 143 31.10 19.08 -14.30
N GLU A 144 31.33 20.26 -14.87
CA GLU A 144 30.27 21.18 -15.29
C GLU A 144 29.51 20.59 -16.49
N GLN A 145 28.64 19.62 -16.23
CA GLN A 145 27.50 19.35 -17.12
C GLN A 145 26.24 19.73 -16.34
N LEU A 146 25.91 21.03 -16.42
CA LEU A 146 24.63 21.55 -15.94
C LEU A 146 23.51 20.87 -16.75
N LEU A 147 22.79 19.94 -16.13
CA LEU A 147 21.44 19.60 -16.56
C LEU A 147 20.58 20.84 -16.34
N ASN A 148 20.07 21.42 -17.43
CA ASN A 148 19.06 22.48 -17.40
C ASN A 148 17.70 21.92 -16.94
N SER A 149 17.63 21.33 -15.74
CA SER A 149 16.38 21.08 -15.04
C SER A 149 16.39 21.87 -13.74
N THR A 150 15.74 23.03 -13.76
CA THR A 150 15.27 23.69 -12.54
C THR A 150 14.24 22.77 -11.88
N HIS A 151 14.71 21.89 -11.00
CA HIS A 151 13.83 21.22 -10.05
C HIS A 151 13.50 22.22 -8.94
N GLU A 152 12.36 22.91 -9.05
CA GLU A 152 11.74 23.55 -7.90
C GLU A 152 11.29 22.45 -6.95
N VAL A 153 12.10 22.22 -5.92
CA VAL A 153 11.66 21.50 -4.72
C VAL A 153 10.70 22.44 -4.01
N LEU A 154 9.38 22.18 -4.16
CA LEU A 154 8.37 22.89 -3.38
C LEU A 154 8.68 22.68 -1.88
N PRO A 155 8.72 23.75 -1.06
CA PRO A 155 9.00 23.63 0.36
C PRO A 155 7.93 22.73 1.00
N ALA A 156 8.38 21.66 1.64
CA ALA A 156 7.53 20.84 2.48
C ALA A 156 7.16 21.65 3.73
N GLU A 157 6.04 22.35 3.70
CA GLU A 157 5.38 22.79 4.93
C GLU A 157 4.64 21.59 5.51
N TRP A 158 5.25 20.96 6.51
CA TRP A 158 4.63 19.89 7.29
C TRP A 158 4.64 20.20 8.77
N ILE A 159 3.47 19.90 9.33
CA ILE A 159 2.99 19.90 10.71
C ILE A 159 4.10 20.04 11.77
N ASP A 160 3.97 21.10 12.56
CA ASP A 160 4.75 21.35 13.76
C ASP A 160 4.73 20.13 14.69
N ASN A 161 5.92 19.69 15.12
CA ASN A 161 6.10 18.59 16.08
C ASN A 161 5.43 18.84 17.43
N SER A 162 4.88 20.05 17.66
CA SER A 162 3.97 20.36 18.76
C SER A 162 2.59 19.68 18.68
N PHE A 163 2.19 19.10 17.53
CA PHE A 163 0.91 18.41 17.33
C PHE A 163 0.96 16.87 17.44
N LEU A 164 2.15 16.27 17.54
CA LEU A 164 2.31 14.84 17.84
C LEU A 164 1.71 14.39 19.19
N PRO A 165 1.70 15.22 20.25
CA PRO A 165 0.98 14.91 21.49
C PRO A 165 -0.54 14.84 21.29
N GLU A 166 -1.12 15.70 20.44
CA GLU A 166 -2.58 15.77 20.23
C GLU A 166 -3.09 14.62 19.34
N LEU A 167 -2.27 14.06 18.45
CA LEU A 167 -2.58 12.84 17.71
C LEU A 167 -2.40 11.55 18.53
N SER A 168 -1.66 11.62 19.64
CA SER A 168 -1.58 10.53 20.63
C SER A 168 -2.72 10.54 21.67
N ASP A 169 -3.46 11.66 21.77
CA ASP A 169 -4.62 11.79 22.66
C ASP A 169 -5.90 11.17 22.07
N ALA A 170 -5.91 10.80 20.78
CA ALA A 170 -7.04 10.14 20.15
C ALA A 170 -7.01 8.62 20.37
N ARG A 171 -7.48 8.21 21.57
CA ARG A 171 -7.80 6.86 22.10
C ARG A 171 -6.88 6.48 23.27
N GLY A 172 -7.33 6.89 24.46
CA GLY A 172 -6.59 6.83 25.71
C GLY A 172 -6.12 5.43 26.11
N TYR A 173 -4.87 5.38 26.56
CA TYR A 173 -4.45 4.87 27.87
C TYR A 173 -3.02 5.39 28.11
N ARG A 174 -2.91 6.62 28.63
CA ARG A 174 -1.66 7.04 29.27
C ARG A 174 -1.65 6.39 30.66
N MET A 175 -1.07 5.20 30.77
CA MET A 175 -0.73 4.69 32.10
C MET A 175 0.53 5.40 32.56
N GLU A 176 0.40 6.33 33.53
CA GLU A 176 1.56 6.86 34.23
C GLU A 176 2.29 5.70 34.92
N VAL A 177 3.46 5.34 34.41
CA VAL A 177 4.26 4.23 34.97
C VAL A 177 4.75 4.63 36.35
N GLN A 178 4.23 3.98 37.38
CA GLN A 178 4.69 4.11 38.76
C GLN A 178 5.97 3.32 38.96
N ILE A 179 6.98 3.95 39.58
CA ILE A 179 8.24 3.30 39.91
C ILE A 179 8.19 2.89 41.38
N GLY A 180 8.28 1.59 41.63
CA GLY A 180 8.30 1.02 42.97
C GLY A 180 9.67 1.14 43.65
N ARG A 181 9.82 0.39 44.75
CA ARG A 181 11.06 0.36 45.54
C ARG A 181 12.28 -0.02 44.70
N GLU A 182 13.44 0.47 45.12
CA GLU A 182 14.72 0.12 44.51
C GLU A 182 15.24 -1.21 45.06
N LEU A 183 15.76 -2.06 44.17
CA LEU A 183 16.50 -3.26 44.47
C LEU A 183 17.72 -3.31 43.56
N ARG A 184 18.90 -3.02 44.11
CA ARG A 184 20.15 -2.99 43.35
C ARG A 184 20.30 -4.23 42.45
N ASN A 185 20.52 -3.98 41.15
CA ASN A 185 20.72 -5.00 40.13
C ASN A 185 19.58 -6.05 40.04
N CYS A 186 18.37 -5.70 40.48
CA CYS A 186 17.24 -6.63 40.66
C CYS A 186 17.61 -7.92 41.44
N GLY A 187 18.60 -7.82 42.33
CA GLY A 187 19.09 -8.93 43.13
C GLY A 187 19.90 -9.98 42.36
N VAL A 188 20.25 -9.74 41.09
CA VAL A 188 21.21 -10.58 40.35
C VAL A 188 22.58 -10.48 41.06
N PRO A 189 23.23 -11.61 41.41
CA PRO A 189 24.40 -11.63 42.30
C PRO A 189 25.68 -11.09 41.65
N HIS A 190 25.71 -10.94 40.33
CA HIS A 190 26.83 -10.41 39.55
C HIS A 190 26.34 -9.32 38.60
N ASP A 191 27.23 -8.39 38.23
CA ASP A 191 26.90 -7.34 37.26
C ASP A 191 26.66 -7.95 35.88
N CYS A 192 25.59 -7.51 35.22
CA CYS A 192 25.27 -7.92 33.85
C CYS A 192 26.29 -7.37 32.85
N ARG A 193 26.46 -8.06 31.71
CA ARG A 193 27.41 -7.62 30.67
C ARG A 193 26.91 -6.34 29.99
N GLN A 194 27.81 -5.64 29.30
CA GLN A 194 27.45 -4.45 28.55
C GLN A 194 26.41 -4.80 27.46
N GLY A 195 25.24 -4.13 27.51
CA GLY A 195 24.10 -4.41 26.63
C GLY A 195 23.08 -5.40 27.21
N GLU A 196 23.26 -5.88 28.44
CA GLU A 196 22.26 -6.67 29.16
C GLU A 196 21.49 -5.82 30.19
N ILE A 197 20.30 -6.28 30.55
CA ILE A 197 19.36 -5.66 31.46
C ILE A 197 19.12 -6.63 32.64
N PRO A 198 19.46 -6.27 33.89
CA PRO A 198 19.12 -7.08 35.05
C PRO A 198 17.60 -7.05 35.29
N MET A 199 17.01 -8.23 35.41
CA MET A 199 15.59 -8.39 35.71
C MET A 199 15.36 -9.46 36.78
N SER A 200 14.26 -9.33 37.53
CA SER A 200 13.75 -10.40 38.39
C SER A 200 12.24 -10.58 38.28
N PHE A 201 11.81 -11.84 38.31
CA PHE A 201 10.43 -12.28 38.14
C PHE A 201 10.02 -13.11 39.35
N TYR A 202 8.85 -12.80 39.92
CA TYR A 202 8.23 -13.57 40.99
C TYR A 202 6.73 -13.77 40.72
N THR A 203 6.28 -15.01 40.61
CA THR A 203 4.87 -15.34 40.26
C THR A 203 3.95 -15.55 41.46
N GLY A 204 4.46 -15.46 42.70
CA GLY A 204 3.68 -15.70 43.92
C GLY A 204 3.40 -17.19 44.19
N THR A 205 3.24 -17.57 45.46
CA THR A 205 2.90 -18.96 45.85
C THR A 205 1.40 -19.25 45.87
N ASP A 206 0.59 -18.22 46.12
CA ASP A 206 -0.88 -18.28 46.16
C ASP A 206 -1.46 -16.88 45.97
N LYS A 207 -2.80 -16.77 45.97
CA LYS A 207 -3.54 -15.51 45.76
C LYS A 207 -3.19 -14.35 46.72
N ASN A 208 -2.53 -14.59 47.86
CA ASN A 208 -2.18 -13.55 48.82
C ASN A 208 -0.74 -13.06 48.69
N ASP A 209 0.07 -13.73 47.87
CA ASP A 209 1.51 -13.49 47.73
C ASP A 209 1.80 -12.81 46.39
N SER A 210 1.66 -11.48 46.37
CA SER A 210 1.68 -10.63 45.17
C SER A 210 2.85 -10.91 44.22
N PRO A 211 2.63 -10.79 42.89
CA PRO A 211 3.70 -10.98 41.92
C PRO A 211 4.67 -9.80 41.98
N SER A 212 5.90 -10.01 41.52
CA SER A 212 6.82 -8.89 41.34
C SER A 212 7.68 -9.01 40.08
N LEU A 213 7.92 -7.85 39.46
CA LEU A 213 8.77 -7.67 38.30
C LEU A 213 9.70 -6.47 38.52
N CYS A 214 11.00 -6.72 38.57
CA CYS A 214 12.03 -5.70 38.65
C CYS A 214 12.78 -5.60 37.32
N VAL A 215 13.05 -4.37 36.88
CA VAL A 215 13.86 -4.06 35.69
C VAL A 215 14.85 -2.95 36.06
N ASN A 216 16.14 -3.10 35.74
CA ASN A 216 17.17 -2.08 35.97
C ASN A 216 17.24 -1.54 37.41
N GLY A 217 16.90 -2.39 38.37
CA GLY A 217 17.00 -2.09 39.79
C GLY A 217 15.76 -1.44 40.41
N HIS A 218 14.66 -1.31 39.68
CA HIS A 218 13.39 -0.83 40.22
C HIS A 218 12.26 -1.82 39.96
N PHE A 219 11.34 -1.95 40.92
CA PHE A 219 10.12 -2.73 40.72
C PHE A 219 9.09 -1.92 39.92
N TYR A 220 8.58 -2.52 38.86
CA TYR A 220 7.51 -1.96 38.03
C TYR A 220 6.20 -2.72 38.19
N MET A 221 6.26 -3.97 38.66
CA MET A 221 5.10 -4.68 39.19
C MET A 221 5.46 -5.14 40.60
N ASP A 222 4.68 -4.75 41.59
CA ASP A 222 4.79 -5.18 42.99
C ASP A 222 3.46 -4.81 43.69
N ARG A 223 3.27 -5.26 44.94
CA ARG A 223 2.08 -4.90 45.72
C ARG A 223 1.91 -3.37 45.78
N GLY A 224 0.84 -2.87 45.19
CA GLY A 224 0.50 -1.45 45.17
C GLY A 224 1.30 -0.61 44.16
N VAL A 225 1.91 -1.24 43.15
CA VAL A 225 2.63 -0.57 42.05
C VAL A 225 2.05 -1.03 40.72
N ASN A 226 1.60 -0.09 39.89
CA ASN A 226 0.97 -0.33 38.58
C ASN A 226 -0.11 -1.42 38.60
N ASP A 227 -0.90 -1.44 39.67
CA ASP A 227 -2.04 -2.36 39.86
C ASP A 227 -1.71 -3.85 39.70
N ALA A 228 -0.47 -4.26 40.01
CA ALA A 228 -0.04 -5.64 39.87
C ALA A 228 -0.99 -6.62 40.62
N GLY A 229 -1.55 -7.57 39.89
CA GLY A 229 -2.69 -8.36 40.35
C GLY A 229 -2.87 -9.68 39.60
N ARG A 230 -4.00 -10.38 39.84
CA ARG A 230 -4.31 -11.70 39.26
C ARG A 230 -4.33 -11.61 37.73
N GLY A 231 -3.83 -12.62 37.04
CA GLY A 231 -3.75 -12.64 35.58
C GLY A 231 -2.34 -12.41 35.07
N LEU A 232 -2.19 -11.62 34.01
CA LEU A 232 -0.90 -11.30 33.40
C LEU A 232 -0.47 -9.87 33.75
N ASN A 233 0.78 -9.73 34.21
CA ASN A 233 1.41 -8.46 34.53
C ASN A 233 2.58 -8.25 33.57
N LEU A 234 2.57 -7.15 32.80
CA LEU A 234 3.46 -6.91 31.68
C LEU A 234 4.23 -5.59 31.83
N VAL A 235 5.48 -5.60 31.40
CA VAL A 235 6.31 -4.41 31.29
C VAL A 235 6.97 -4.37 29.92
N VAL A 236 6.82 -3.23 29.24
CA VAL A 236 7.40 -2.97 27.92
C VAL A 236 8.64 -2.11 28.10
N ILE A 237 9.74 -2.55 27.48
CA ILE A 237 11.07 -1.97 27.63
C ILE A 237 11.59 -1.62 26.24
N ASP A 238 12.07 -0.40 26.07
CA ASP A 238 12.76 0.01 24.85
C ASP A 238 14.16 -0.65 24.84
N ALA A 239 14.43 -1.51 23.86
CA ALA A 239 15.68 -2.25 23.73
C ALA A 239 16.93 -1.35 23.70
N ARG A 240 16.83 -0.13 23.16
CA ARG A 240 17.98 0.74 22.91
C ARG A 240 18.38 1.54 24.15
N THR A 241 17.39 2.13 24.81
CA THR A 241 17.55 2.94 26.03
C THR A 241 17.57 2.07 27.27
N ARG A 242 16.99 0.86 27.19
CA ARG A 242 16.76 -0.07 28.30
C ARG A 242 15.82 0.51 29.36
N GLN A 243 15.00 1.50 28.99
CA GLN A 243 14.04 2.12 29.89
C GLN A 243 12.67 1.45 29.76
N VAL A 244 11.95 1.38 30.87
CA VAL A 244 10.55 0.93 30.88
C VAL A 244 9.70 2.04 30.28
N MET A 245 8.91 1.68 29.29
CA MET A 245 8.04 2.58 28.55
C MET A 245 6.59 2.49 29.01
N ARG A 246 6.12 1.25 29.26
CA ARG A 246 4.72 0.96 29.59
C ARG A 246 4.63 -0.20 30.57
N CYS A 247 3.57 -0.21 31.37
CA CYS A 247 3.19 -1.30 32.25
C CYS A 247 1.71 -1.62 32.01
N GLY A 248 1.31 -2.88 32.18
CA GLY A 248 -0.09 -3.30 32.06
C GLY A 248 -0.39 -4.50 32.94
N HIS A 249 -1.57 -4.50 33.56
CA HIS A 249 -2.11 -5.62 34.33
C HIS A 249 -3.45 -6.02 33.70
N PHE A 250 -3.65 -7.32 33.45
CA PHE A 250 -4.84 -7.84 32.81
C PHE A 250 -5.34 -9.09 33.55
N ASP A 251 -6.52 -9.01 34.15
CA ASP A 251 -7.15 -10.13 34.88
C ASP A 251 -7.80 -11.13 33.91
N THR A 252 -6.97 -11.88 33.19
CA THR A 252 -7.37 -12.92 32.23
C THR A 252 -8.01 -14.15 32.86
N TYR A 253 -8.40 -14.08 34.13
CA TYR A 253 -9.31 -15.02 34.80
C TYR A 253 -10.73 -14.46 34.86
N ALA A 254 -10.89 -13.21 35.33
CA ALA A 254 -12.20 -12.58 35.51
C ALA A 254 -12.73 -11.92 34.24
N GLU A 255 -11.86 -11.40 33.39
CA GLU A 255 -12.17 -10.58 32.21
C GLU A 255 -11.70 -11.27 30.92
N ASP A 256 -12.32 -10.92 29.79
CA ASP A 256 -11.78 -11.35 28.50
C ASP A 256 -10.46 -10.63 28.19
N SER A 257 -9.69 -11.18 27.26
CA SER A 257 -8.33 -10.72 26.97
C SER A 257 -8.25 -9.67 25.85
N ALA A 258 -9.35 -8.99 25.51
CA ALA A 258 -9.37 -8.00 24.43
C ALA A 258 -8.41 -6.82 24.69
N GLU A 259 -8.39 -6.28 25.91
CA GLU A 259 -7.48 -5.17 26.26
C GLU A 259 -6.01 -5.60 26.25
N LEU A 260 -5.72 -6.83 26.67
CA LEU A 260 -4.38 -7.42 26.59
C LEU A 260 -3.91 -7.54 25.13
N VAL A 261 -4.78 -7.99 24.23
CA VAL A 261 -4.48 -8.09 22.79
C VAL A 261 -4.16 -6.69 22.24
N MET A 262 -4.99 -5.69 22.53
CA MET A 262 -4.74 -4.31 22.10
C MET A 262 -3.40 -3.78 22.63
N PHE A 263 -3.05 -4.07 23.88
CA PHE A 263 -1.78 -3.68 24.47
C PHE A 263 -0.58 -4.30 23.75
N LEU A 264 -0.65 -5.60 23.41
CA LEU A 264 0.43 -6.33 22.74
C LEU A 264 0.57 -5.92 21.26
N GLU A 265 -0.52 -5.61 20.56
CA GLU A 265 -0.48 -5.18 19.16
C GLU A 265 0.24 -3.83 18.98
N GLN A 266 0.11 -2.94 19.96
CA GLN A 266 0.81 -1.65 20.02
C GLN A 266 2.32 -1.78 20.28
N LEU A 267 2.88 -2.98 20.41
CA LEU A 267 4.34 -3.15 20.50
C LEU A 267 4.98 -2.69 19.19
N LEU A 268 6.00 -1.84 19.29
CA LEU A 268 6.82 -1.43 18.16
C LEU A 268 7.91 -2.49 17.88
N PRO A 269 8.43 -2.55 16.64
CA PRO A 269 9.62 -3.36 16.35
C PRO A 269 10.76 -2.96 17.30
N ASP A 270 11.49 -3.95 17.81
CA ASP A 270 12.57 -3.81 18.81
C ASP A 270 12.13 -3.54 20.27
N GLU A 271 10.83 -3.48 20.60
CA GLU A 271 10.42 -3.45 22.01
C GLU A 271 10.47 -4.84 22.65
N ILE A 272 11.01 -4.90 23.87
CA ILE A 272 11.02 -6.10 24.71
C ILE A 272 9.80 -6.08 25.61
N VAL A 273 9.08 -7.19 25.69
CA VAL A 273 7.97 -7.37 26.63
C VAL A 273 8.35 -8.42 27.66
N ALA A 274 8.26 -8.07 28.94
CA ALA A 274 8.50 -8.95 30.08
C ALA A 274 7.16 -9.21 30.79
N VAL A 275 6.86 -10.48 31.05
CA VAL A 275 5.56 -10.94 31.56
C VAL A 275 5.74 -11.81 32.79
N VAL A 276 4.87 -11.64 33.77
CA VAL A 276 4.74 -12.52 34.93
C VAL A 276 3.27 -12.84 35.21
N SER A 277 2.92 -14.12 35.33
CA SER A 277 1.58 -14.56 35.72
C SER A 277 1.40 -14.54 37.24
N PHE A 278 0.16 -14.37 37.70
CA PHE A 278 -0.19 -14.42 39.12
C PHE A 278 -1.58 -15.01 39.37
N ASP A 279 -1.70 -15.83 40.41
CA ASP A 279 -2.90 -16.56 40.85
C ASP A 279 -3.51 -17.46 39.77
N GLU A 280 -4.12 -16.89 38.73
CA GLU A 280 -4.71 -17.58 37.58
C GLU A 280 -4.71 -16.63 36.37
N ALA A 281 -4.21 -17.08 35.22
CA ALA A 281 -4.05 -16.24 34.03
C ALA A 281 -4.53 -16.89 32.72
N SER A 282 -5.13 -18.08 32.77
CA SER A 282 -5.39 -18.91 31.60
C SER A 282 -6.87 -19.05 31.23
N THR A 283 -7.80 -18.82 32.18
CA THR A 283 -9.22 -19.20 32.03
C THR A 283 -9.93 -18.45 30.91
N LYS A 284 -9.68 -17.15 30.77
CA LYS A 284 -10.23 -16.28 29.72
C LYS A 284 -9.14 -15.70 28.80
N LEU A 285 -7.96 -16.32 28.82
CA LEU A 285 -6.90 -16.00 27.88
C LEU A 285 -7.23 -16.58 26.51
N SER A 286 -7.56 -15.69 25.57
CA SER A 286 -7.97 -16.01 24.22
C SER A 286 -6.84 -16.62 23.40
N ASP A 287 -7.20 -17.40 22.38
CA ASP A 287 -6.24 -17.99 21.46
C ASP A 287 -5.45 -16.91 20.70
N LEU A 288 -6.04 -15.74 20.45
CA LEU A 288 -5.35 -14.59 19.85
C LEU A 288 -4.22 -14.06 20.75
N ALA A 289 -4.51 -13.85 22.04
CA ALA A 289 -3.46 -13.45 22.99
C ALA A 289 -2.35 -14.50 23.06
N ARG A 290 -2.71 -15.80 23.05
CA ARG A 290 -1.73 -16.90 23.02
C ARG A 290 -0.87 -16.89 21.75
N GLN A 291 -1.47 -16.59 20.61
CA GLN A 291 -0.79 -16.50 19.33
C GLN A 291 0.18 -15.32 19.27
N ILE A 292 -0.20 -14.15 19.78
CA ILE A 292 0.69 -12.98 19.82
C ILE A 292 1.91 -13.28 20.70
N PHE A 293 1.74 -13.93 21.86
CA PHE A 293 2.87 -14.36 22.68
C PHE A 293 3.75 -15.40 21.97
N TYR A 294 3.17 -16.32 21.19
CA TYR A 294 3.92 -17.26 20.38
C TYR A 294 4.80 -16.53 19.34
N GLU A 295 4.26 -15.52 18.66
CA GLU A 295 5.00 -14.69 17.70
C GLU A 295 6.07 -13.80 18.34
N LEU A 296 5.86 -13.41 19.60
CA LEU A 296 6.87 -12.76 20.44
C LEU A 296 7.97 -13.72 20.91
N GLY A 297 7.87 -15.01 20.57
CA GLY A 297 8.87 -16.05 20.82
C GLY A 297 8.51 -17.02 21.94
N SER A 298 7.28 -17.04 22.45
CA SER A 298 6.88 -18.00 23.49
C SER A 298 6.76 -19.41 22.92
N SER A 299 7.38 -20.36 23.62
CA SER A 299 7.26 -21.80 23.38
C SER A 299 6.26 -22.49 24.30
N PHE A 300 5.93 -21.89 25.45
CA PHE A 300 5.06 -22.51 26.47
C PHE A 300 3.69 -21.86 26.63
N ILE A 301 3.40 -20.74 25.95
CA ILE A 301 2.12 -20.06 26.12
C ILE A 301 0.93 -20.96 25.83
N GLN A 302 1.01 -21.85 24.84
CA GLN A 302 -0.06 -22.81 24.54
C GLN A 302 -0.28 -23.85 25.65
N ASN A 303 0.72 -24.04 26.52
CA ASN A 303 0.66 -24.95 27.65
C ASN A 303 0.21 -24.28 28.96
N LEU A 304 0.00 -22.96 28.97
CA LEU A 304 -0.45 -22.22 30.16
C LEU A 304 -1.89 -22.65 30.54
N LYS A 305 -2.01 -23.32 31.70
CA LYS A 305 -3.27 -23.86 32.25
C LYS A 305 -3.65 -23.20 33.58
N PHE A 306 -4.84 -23.53 34.06
CA PHE A 306 -5.41 -23.03 35.32
C PHE A 306 -4.38 -23.06 36.45
N ARG A 307 -4.07 -21.91 37.07
CA ARG A 307 -3.09 -21.76 38.17
C ARG A 307 -1.64 -22.15 37.89
N SER A 308 -1.23 -22.09 36.62
CA SER A 308 0.18 -22.24 36.24
C SER A 308 0.98 -20.98 36.59
N SER A 309 2.23 -21.17 37.01
CA SER A 309 3.20 -20.08 37.19
C SER A 309 4.03 -19.94 35.92
N TRP A 310 4.06 -18.77 35.32
CA TRP A 310 4.73 -18.50 34.05
C TRP A 310 5.42 -17.15 34.08
N TYR A 311 6.65 -17.10 33.59
CA TYR A 311 7.28 -15.86 33.18
C TYR A 311 7.79 -15.99 31.76
N PHE A 312 7.82 -14.88 31.06
CA PHE A 312 8.23 -14.83 29.67
C PHE A 312 8.85 -13.49 29.34
N ILE A 313 9.87 -13.51 28.49
CA ILE A 313 10.43 -12.32 27.89
C ILE A 313 10.46 -12.52 26.38
N GLY A 314 9.78 -11.67 25.65
CA GLY A 314 9.68 -11.73 24.19
C GLY A 314 10.07 -10.41 23.53
N GLN A 315 10.24 -10.45 22.22
CA GLN A 315 10.52 -9.27 21.42
C GLN A 315 9.79 -9.37 20.07
N LYS A 316 9.15 -8.28 19.64
CA LYS A 316 8.44 -8.24 18.37
C LYS A 316 9.44 -8.38 17.21
N GLY A 317 9.23 -9.39 16.36
CA GLY A 317 10.12 -9.70 15.23
C GLY A 317 11.27 -10.67 15.56
N ILE A 318 11.24 -11.37 16.69
CA ILE A 318 12.22 -12.41 17.02
C ILE A 318 12.16 -13.59 16.03
N ASP A 319 13.32 -14.08 15.57
CA ASP A 319 13.43 -15.25 14.68
C ASP A 319 13.64 -16.54 15.50
N GLY A 320 12.55 -17.15 15.96
CA GLY A 320 12.53 -18.38 16.76
C GLY A 320 12.05 -18.17 18.20
N TYR A 321 12.30 -19.15 19.08
CA TYR A 321 11.81 -19.10 20.46
C TYR A 321 12.73 -18.28 21.37
N SER A 322 12.15 -17.53 22.30
CA SER A 322 12.90 -16.86 23.34
C SER A 322 13.58 -17.88 24.27
N ALA A 323 14.82 -17.60 24.65
CA ALA A 323 15.53 -18.37 25.66
C ALA A 323 15.06 -18.06 27.10
N PHE A 324 14.18 -17.05 27.26
CA PHE A 324 13.81 -16.46 28.53
C PHE A 324 12.35 -16.74 28.85
N GLU A 325 12.05 -18.01 29.10
CA GLU A 325 10.72 -18.49 29.42
C GLU A 325 10.80 -19.66 30.41
N ASP A 326 9.86 -19.74 31.34
CA ASP A 326 9.69 -20.92 32.20
C ASP A 326 8.22 -21.05 32.60
N LEU A 327 7.74 -22.28 32.69
CA LEU A 327 6.37 -22.63 33.00
C LEU A 327 6.37 -23.75 34.05
N THR A 328 5.80 -23.47 35.22
CA THR A 328 5.55 -24.48 36.25
C THR A 328 4.07 -24.83 36.27
N MET A 329 3.78 -26.13 36.16
CA MET A 329 2.41 -26.65 36.17
C MET A 329 1.96 -26.96 37.61
N PRO A 330 0.67 -26.78 37.93
CA PRO A 330 0.12 -27.12 39.24
C PRO A 330 -0.07 -28.63 39.43
N SER A 331 -0.16 -29.05 40.68
CA SER A 331 -0.54 -30.41 41.06
C SER A 331 -2.00 -30.43 41.53
N GLY A 332 -2.91 -30.91 40.69
CA GLY A 332 -4.35 -30.90 41.00
C GLY A 332 -4.93 -29.48 40.98
N ASN A 333 -5.67 -29.12 42.04
CA ASN A 333 -6.28 -27.79 42.16
C ASN A 333 -5.41 -26.77 42.91
N ASP A 334 -4.23 -27.17 43.40
CA ASP A 334 -3.31 -26.24 44.08
C ASP A 334 -2.61 -25.29 43.09
N TRP A 335 -2.00 -24.22 43.60
CA TRP A 335 -1.17 -23.34 42.77
C TRP A 335 0.13 -24.03 42.37
N ALA A 336 0.61 -23.74 41.16
CA ALA A 336 1.94 -24.14 40.75
C ALA A 336 3.01 -23.55 41.67
N LYS A 337 4.14 -24.24 41.80
CA LYS A 337 5.28 -23.70 42.56
C LYS A 337 5.71 -22.38 41.93
N ALA A 338 5.86 -21.35 42.79
CA ALA A 338 6.27 -20.02 42.37
C ALA A 338 7.61 -20.05 41.62
N ILE A 339 7.68 -19.31 40.53
CA ILE A 339 8.94 -19.02 39.86
C ILE A 339 9.55 -17.78 40.51
N ASN A 340 10.79 -17.91 40.96
CA ASN A 340 11.61 -16.78 41.42
C ASN A 340 12.90 -16.77 40.59
N LYS A 341 12.91 -15.97 39.53
CA LYS A 341 14.00 -15.93 38.55
C LYS A 341 14.70 -14.57 38.60
N LYS A 342 16.03 -14.59 38.56
CA LYS A 342 16.88 -13.40 38.48
C LYS A 342 17.85 -13.60 37.32
N ILE A 343 17.86 -12.71 36.35
CA ILE A 343 18.54 -12.94 35.07
C ILE A 343 19.02 -11.64 34.43
N CYS A 344 20.12 -11.73 33.70
CA CYS A 344 20.59 -10.69 32.78
C CYS A 344 20.04 -10.99 31.39
N VAL A 345 19.32 -10.04 30.82
CA VAL A 345 18.62 -10.20 29.53
C VAL A 345 19.31 -9.32 28.49
N PRO A 346 19.79 -9.87 27.36
CA PRO A 346 20.32 -9.06 26.27
C PRO A 346 19.27 -8.07 25.78
N SER A 347 19.70 -6.84 25.49
CA SER A 347 18.82 -5.81 24.96
C SER A 347 18.38 -6.08 23.50
N ASN A 348 18.85 -7.17 22.89
CA ASN A 348 18.37 -7.68 21.62
C ASN A 348 18.29 -9.21 21.73
N LEU A 349 17.09 -9.78 21.61
CA LEU A 349 16.83 -11.19 21.77
C LEU A 349 17.07 -11.94 20.46
N SER A 350 17.95 -12.94 20.48
CA SER A 350 18.13 -13.89 19.39
C SER A 350 17.27 -15.13 19.64
N GLY A 351 16.40 -15.50 18.69
CA GLY A 351 15.58 -16.70 18.83
C GLY A 351 16.37 -18.00 18.71
N LEU A 352 15.98 -18.99 19.50
CA LEU A 352 16.48 -20.35 19.48
C LEU A 352 15.78 -21.14 18.37
N LYS A 353 16.56 -21.71 17.44
CA LYS A 353 16.06 -22.60 16.40
C LYS A 353 16.09 -24.05 16.90
N THR A 354 14.94 -24.68 17.12
CA THR A 354 14.89 -26.08 17.57
C THR A 354 15.33 -27.02 16.46
N LYS A 355 16.39 -27.80 16.71
CA LYS A 355 16.70 -29.02 15.95
C LYS A 355 15.85 -30.16 16.50
N ASP A 356 14.58 -30.22 16.14
CA ASP A 356 13.90 -31.52 16.03
C ASP A 356 12.66 -31.44 15.13
N ARG A 357 12.81 -31.98 13.92
CA ARG A 357 11.74 -32.19 12.94
C ARG A 357 11.22 -33.61 13.12
N SER A 358 10.50 -33.88 14.19
CA SER A 358 9.69 -35.10 14.28
C SER A 358 8.74 -35.01 15.46
N MET A 359 7.53 -34.52 15.18
CA MET A 359 6.25 -35.00 15.73
C MET A 359 5.17 -33.96 15.39
N THR A 360 4.21 -34.40 14.58
CA THR A 360 2.99 -33.70 14.11
C THR A 360 3.19 -32.49 13.19
N ALA A 361 3.42 -32.80 11.92
CA ALA A 361 2.98 -31.98 10.80
C ALA A 361 1.45 -31.96 10.76
N VAL A 362 0.85 -31.00 11.47
CA VAL A 362 -0.47 -30.44 11.15
C VAL A 362 -0.31 -28.92 11.22
N SER A 363 -0.10 -28.33 10.05
CA SER A 363 -0.57 -27.01 9.62
C SER A 363 -0.34 -25.81 10.57
N THR A 364 0.73 -25.02 10.34
CA THR A 364 0.92 -23.66 10.91
C THR A 364 1.30 -22.61 9.86
N GLN A 365 1.08 -22.89 8.57
CA GLN A 365 1.62 -22.04 7.50
C GLN A 365 0.79 -20.77 7.23
N ASN A 366 -0.39 -20.62 7.85
CA ASN A 366 -1.18 -19.38 7.79
C ASN A 366 -2.18 -19.26 8.97
N SER A 367 -1.67 -19.09 10.20
CA SER A 367 -2.50 -19.00 11.42
C SER A 367 -3.47 -17.81 11.39
N ALA A 368 -3.08 -16.68 10.81
CA ALA A 368 -3.93 -15.50 10.68
C ALA A 368 -5.16 -15.77 9.80
N ARG A 369 -5.00 -16.43 8.64
CA ARG A 369 -6.14 -16.80 7.78
C ARG A 369 -7.05 -17.83 8.45
N ARG A 370 -6.48 -18.80 9.19
CA ARG A 370 -7.31 -19.75 9.97
C ARG A 370 -8.10 -19.07 11.08
N HIS A 371 -7.51 -18.10 11.76
CA HIS A 371 -8.21 -17.32 12.77
C HIS A 371 -9.39 -16.57 12.15
N PHE A 372 -9.14 -15.86 11.05
CA PHE A 372 -10.16 -15.15 10.31
C PHE A 372 -11.29 -16.07 9.84
N CYS A 373 -10.95 -17.20 9.21
CA CYS A 373 -11.91 -18.18 8.70
C CYS A 373 -12.64 -18.96 9.80
N GLY A 374 -12.09 -19.06 11.00
CA GLY A 374 -12.78 -19.63 12.16
C GLY A 374 -13.72 -18.64 12.85
N ARG A 375 -13.55 -17.33 12.59
CA ARG A 375 -14.30 -16.24 13.21
C ARG A 375 -15.41 -15.69 12.31
N TYR A 376 -15.20 -15.69 11.00
CA TYR A 376 -16.09 -15.09 10.02
C TYR A 376 -16.47 -16.10 8.94
N ASP A 377 -17.78 -16.29 8.76
CA ASP A 377 -18.37 -17.10 7.69
C ASP A 377 -18.55 -16.26 6.40
N GLY A 378 -18.85 -16.91 5.28
CA GLY A 378 -19.23 -16.23 4.02
C GLY A 378 -18.09 -15.93 3.05
N TYR A 379 -16.88 -16.41 3.33
CA TYR A 379 -15.69 -16.25 2.46
C TYR A 379 -15.45 -17.41 1.49
N GLU A 380 -16.39 -18.36 1.43
CA GLU A 380 -16.41 -19.46 0.45
C GLU A 380 -15.04 -20.15 0.28
N ASP A 381 -14.51 -20.13 -0.94
CA ASP A 381 -13.26 -20.77 -1.34
C ASP A 381 -12.04 -20.21 -0.58
N PHE A 382 -12.08 -18.94 -0.18
CA PHE A 382 -10.99 -18.34 0.59
C PHE A 382 -10.81 -18.97 1.97
N CYS A 383 -11.86 -19.56 2.54
CA CYS A 383 -11.81 -20.28 3.81
C CYS A 383 -11.95 -21.80 3.66
N ALA A 384 -11.88 -22.32 2.43
CA ALA A 384 -11.86 -23.75 2.19
C ALA A 384 -10.58 -24.40 2.73
N ASP A 385 -10.71 -25.61 3.28
CA ASP A 385 -9.61 -26.34 3.91
C ASP A 385 -8.36 -26.46 3.02
N GLU A 386 -8.55 -26.57 1.69
CA GLU A 386 -7.44 -26.65 0.75
C GLU A 386 -6.65 -25.35 0.61
N ARG A 387 -7.29 -24.20 0.85
CA ARG A 387 -6.71 -22.85 0.69
C ARG A 387 -6.27 -22.21 2.01
N LEU A 388 -6.64 -22.80 3.16
CA LEU A 388 -6.30 -22.24 4.49
C LEU A 388 -4.80 -22.03 4.69
N GLU A 389 -3.94 -22.84 4.06
CA GLU A 389 -2.48 -22.75 4.18
C GLU A 389 -1.81 -21.86 3.12
N GLU A 390 -2.56 -21.35 2.14
CA GLU A 390 -2.01 -20.51 1.07
C GLU A 390 -1.61 -19.14 1.61
N VAL A 391 -0.34 -18.78 1.47
CA VAL A 391 0.18 -17.45 1.84
C VAL A 391 -0.25 -16.42 0.80
N LEU A 392 -0.91 -15.36 1.25
CA LEU A 392 -1.25 -14.23 0.39
C LEU A 392 0.02 -13.43 0.07
N THR A 393 0.45 -13.49 -1.18
CA THR A 393 1.63 -12.74 -1.66
C THR A 393 1.27 -11.98 -2.92
N PRO A 394 1.65 -10.69 -3.02
CA PRO A 394 1.52 -9.93 -4.26
C PRO A 394 2.27 -10.59 -5.41
N ARG A 395 1.69 -10.52 -6.61
CA ARG A 395 2.34 -10.99 -7.82
C ARG A 395 3.57 -10.14 -8.14
N MET A 396 4.71 -10.81 -8.30
CA MET A 396 5.97 -10.18 -8.65
C MET A 396 5.93 -9.63 -10.09
N LEU A 397 6.73 -8.59 -10.34
CA LEU A 397 6.93 -8.06 -11.69
C LEU A 397 7.58 -9.10 -12.59
N SER A 398 6.99 -9.34 -13.76
CA SER A 398 7.62 -10.17 -14.79
C SER A 398 8.73 -9.41 -15.54
N ASP A 399 8.56 -8.09 -15.70
CA ASP A 399 9.51 -7.19 -16.35
C ASP A 399 10.14 -6.23 -15.33
N GLU A 400 11.38 -6.50 -14.94
CA GLU A 400 12.13 -5.70 -13.97
C GLU A 400 12.39 -4.25 -14.43
N SER A 401 12.32 -3.96 -15.74
CA SER A 401 12.50 -2.58 -16.23
C SER A 401 11.42 -1.63 -15.72
N ARG A 402 10.25 -2.19 -15.38
CA ARG A 402 9.10 -1.44 -14.87
C ARG A 402 9.20 -1.12 -13.38
N ILE A 403 10.19 -1.62 -12.65
CA ILE A 403 10.28 -1.48 -11.18
C ILE A 403 10.26 -0.02 -10.69
N MET A 404 10.68 0.93 -11.53
CA MET A 404 10.70 2.37 -11.23
C MET A 404 9.50 3.14 -11.82
N HIS A 405 8.53 2.45 -12.40
CA HIS A 405 7.35 3.09 -12.97
C HIS A 405 6.49 3.72 -11.88
N ALA A 406 6.03 4.95 -12.13
CA ALA A 406 5.32 5.76 -11.15
C ALA A 406 3.96 5.17 -10.72
N ILE A 407 3.37 4.27 -11.53
CA ILE A 407 2.11 3.61 -11.21
C ILE A 407 2.14 2.88 -9.87
N PHE A 408 3.28 2.30 -9.49
CA PHE A 408 3.43 1.55 -8.23
C PHE A 408 3.48 2.44 -6.99
N SER A 409 3.65 3.75 -7.19
CA SER A 409 3.57 4.78 -6.15
C SER A 409 2.21 5.47 -6.08
N VAL A 410 1.29 5.20 -7.02
CA VAL A 410 -0.05 5.79 -7.01
C VAL A 410 -0.86 5.16 -5.86
N PRO A 411 -1.42 5.97 -4.94
CA PRO A 411 -2.22 5.43 -3.86
C PRO A 411 -3.54 4.83 -4.36
N ILE A 412 -3.95 3.71 -3.77
CA ILE A 412 -5.15 2.95 -4.12
C ILE A 412 -6.10 2.93 -2.94
N LEU A 413 -7.32 3.42 -3.13
CA LEU A 413 -8.41 3.36 -2.17
C LEU A 413 -9.40 2.28 -2.61
N VAL A 414 -9.56 1.24 -1.81
CA VAL A 414 -10.65 0.25 -1.93
C VAL A 414 -11.75 0.66 -0.95
N VAL A 415 -12.96 0.86 -1.43
CA VAL A 415 -14.10 1.30 -0.60
C VAL A 415 -15.02 0.12 -0.35
N GLY A 416 -14.89 -0.44 0.85
CA GLY A 416 -15.62 -1.58 1.34
C GLY A 416 -17.01 -1.20 1.83
N GLY A 417 -18.04 -1.61 1.11
CA GLY A 417 -19.43 -1.46 1.49
C GLY A 417 -19.88 -2.59 2.43
N LEU A 418 -21.02 -3.20 2.12
CA LEU A 418 -21.66 -4.21 2.99
C LEU A 418 -21.38 -5.65 2.54
N ASN A 419 -20.70 -5.84 1.42
CA ASN A 419 -20.38 -7.17 0.92
C ASN A 419 -18.90 -7.49 1.15
N MET A 420 -18.58 -7.94 2.37
CA MET A 420 -17.22 -8.30 2.77
C MET A 420 -16.61 -9.40 1.88
N ASN A 421 -17.49 -10.28 1.37
CA ASN A 421 -17.29 -11.22 0.25
C ASN A 421 -16.47 -10.62 -0.90
N ASN A 422 -17.01 -9.52 -1.41
CA ASN A 422 -16.54 -8.82 -2.59
C ASN A 422 -15.29 -8.00 -2.31
N ILE A 423 -15.14 -7.44 -1.11
CA ILE A 423 -13.88 -6.81 -0.68
C ILE A 423 -12.72 -7.81 -0.78
N ARG A 424 -12.91 -9.05 -0.29
CA ARG A 424 -11.91 -10.11 -0.42
C ARG A 424 -11.58 -10.40 -1.88
N LEU A 425 -12.57 -10.60 -2.74
CA LEU A 425 -12.36 -10.87 -4.15
C LEU A 425 -11.62 -9.73 -4.87
N CYS A 426 -11.99 -8.48 -4.56
CA CYS A 426 -11.33 -7.29 -5.07
C CYS A 426 -9.85 -7.29 -4.66
N LEU A 427 -9.53 -7.56 -3.39
CA LEU A 427 -8.15 -7.63 -2.89
C LEU A 427 -7.34 -8.77 -3.51
N GLU A 428 -7.92 -9.95 -3.70
CA GLU A 428 -7.25 -11.05 -4.44
C GLU A 428 -6.94 -10.63 -5.88
N SER A 429 -7.89 -10.01 -6.58
CA SER A 429 -7.67 -9.51 -7.95
C SER A 429 -6.62 -8.38 -8.03
N LEU A 430 -6.47 -7.60 -6.96
CA LEU A 430 -5.44 -6.58 -6.82
C LEU A 430 -4.05 -7.19 -6.55
N TYR A 431 -4.00 -8.27 -5.77
CA TYR A 431 -2.77 -9.05 -5.53
C TYR A 431 -2.25 -9.74 -6.78
N GLU A 432 -3.13 -10.06 -7.73
CA GLU A 432 -2.77 -10.57 -9.06
C GLU A 432 -2.16 -9.51 -9.98
N GLN A 433 -2.14 -8.23 -9.58
CA GLN A 433 -1.52 -7.17 -10.37
C GLN A 433 0.00 -7.15 -10.17
N GLU A 434 0.74 -7.27 -11.26
CA GLU A 434 2.20 -7.27 -11.21
C GLU A 434 2.77 -5.96 -10.64
N GLY A 435 3.64 -6.07 -9.63
CA GLY A 435 4.34 -4.93 -9.04
C GLY A 435 3.54 -4.09 -8.06
N ILE A 436 2.32 -4.53 -7.70
CA ILE A 436 1.54 -3.85 -6.68
C ILE A 436 2.34 -3.70 -5.38
N ASN A 437 2.27 -2.50 -4.79
CA ASN A 437 2.83 -2.20 -3.48
C ASN A 437 1.69 -2.16 -2.44
N PRO A 438 1.54 -3.18 -1.58
CA PRO A 438 0.47 -3.23 -0.58
C PRO A 438 0.45 -2.02 0.38
N ARG A 439 1.59 -1.34 0.57
CA ARG A 439 1.69 -0.16 1.45
C ARG A 439 0.95 1.06 0.91
N ASN A 440 0.66 1.09 -0.39
CA ASN A 440 -0.08 2.15 -1.06
C ASN A 440 -1.57 1.83 -1.20
N VAL A 441 -2.00 0.65 -0.76
CA VAL A 441 -3.40 0.23 -0.74
C VAL A 441 -4.00 0.55 0.61
N VAL A 442 -5.16 1.21 0.59
CA VAL A 442 -5.97 1.52 1.76
C VAL A 442 -7.37 0.97 1.53
N VAL A 443 -7.85 0.14 2.45
CA VAL A 443 -9.22 -0.37 2.46
C VAL A 443 -10.02 0.46 3.46
N ALA A 444 -10.95 1.27 2.96
CA ALA A 444 -11.85 2.02 3.80
C ALA A 444 -13.15 1.26 4.01
N SER A 445 -13.62 1.19 5.25
CA SER A 445 -14.87 0.52 5.61
C SER A 445 -15.55 1.24 6.77
N ASP A 446 -16.83 0.98 6.97
CA ASP A 446 -17.53 1.49 8.14
C ASP A 446 -16.93 0.88 9.43
N ALA A 447 -16.70 1.73 10.43
CA ALA A 447 -16.17 1.33 11.72
C ALA A 447 -17.05 0.33 12.48
N ALA A 448 -18.34 0.21 12.13
CA ALA A 448 -19.24 -0.81 12.65
C ALA A 448 -18.85 -2.25 12.26
N TYR A 449 -18.03 -2.42 11.22
CA TYR A 449 -17.61 -3.73 10.70
C TYR A 449 -16.08 -3.93 10.85
N PRO A 450 -15.60 -4.33 12.05
CA PRO A 450 -14.17 -4.56 12.30
C PRO A 450 -13.58 -5.71 11.47
N GLU A 451 -14.43 -6.59 10.94
CA GLU A 451 -14.06 -7.70 10.06
C GLU A 451 -13.19 -7.28 8.86
N VAL A 452 -13.49 -6.14 8.24
CA VAL A 452 -12.73 -5.64 7.09
C VAL A 452 -11.31 -5.20 7.49
N VAL A 453 -11.12 -4.76 8.73
CA VAL A 453 -9.79 -4.43 9.29
C VAL A 453 -8.95 -5.70 9.45
N GLU A 454 -9.54 -6.78 9.97
CA GLU A 454 -8.88 -8.08 10.11
C GLU A 454 -8.56 -8.69 8.73
N LEU A 455 -9.50 -8.64 7.79
CA LEU A 455 -9.28 -9.07 6.39
C LEU A 455 -8.12 -8.29 5.75
N SER A 456 -8.11 -6.96 5.87
CA SER A 456 -7.05 -6.09 5.34
C SER A 456 -5.66 -6.46 5.89
N THR A 457 -5.60 -6.88 7.16
CA THR A 457 -4.37 -7.30 7.81
C THR A 457 -3.81 -8.59 7.19
N LEU A 458 -4.67 -9.54 6.79
CA LEU A 458 -4.25 -10.74 6.06
C LEU A 458 -3.55 -10.40 4.74
N PHE A 459 -4.06 -9.39 4.04
CA PHE A 459 -3.48 -8.85 2.81
C PHE A 459 -2.39 -7.80 3.07
N ARG A 460 -1.95 -7.57 4.31
CA ARG A 460 -0.88 -6.60 4.65
C ARG A 460 -1.09 -5.21 4.01
N VAL A 461 -2.35 -4.82 3.81
CA VAL A 461 -2.75 -3.51 3.30
C VAL A 461 -3.22 -2.65 4.47
N ARG A 462 -3.25 -1.33 4.29
CA ARG A 462 -3.75 -0.43 5.33
C ARG A 462 -5.27 -0.50 5.37
N SER A 463 -5.85 -0.34 6.54
CA SER A 463 -7.28 -0.17 6.72
C SER A 463 -7.60 1.22 7.27
N MET A 464 -8.78 1.72 6.92
CA MET A 464 -9.31 3.00 7.36
C MET A 464 -10.74 2.79 7.82
N SER A 465 -10.96 2.86 9.13
CA SER A 465 -12.31 2.81 9.70
C SER A 465 -12.95 4.19 9.66
N VAL A 466 -14.09 4.31 8.99
CA VAL A 466 -14.85 5.55 8.85
C VAL A 466 -16.13 5.44 9.67
N ASN A 467 -16.38 6.39 10.56
CA ASN A 467 -17.65 6.48 11.27
C ASN A 467 -18.71 7.08 10.32
N THR A 468 -19.57 6.23 9.76
CA THR A 468 -20.67 6.69 8.91
C THR A 468 -21.96 6.80 9.71
N SER A 469 -22.81 7.76 9.37
CA SER A 469 -24.06 8.00 10.09
C SER A 469 -25.31 7.63 9.29
N SER A 470 -25.20 7.35 7.98
CA SER A 470 -26.40 7.29 7.13
C SER A 470 -26.33 6.62 5.75
N SER A 471 -25.19 6.49 5.04
CA SER A 471 -25.18 5.91 3.67
C SER A 471 -23.81 5.49 3.11
N TYR A 472 -23.79 4.65 2.05
CA TYR A 472 -22.57 4.32 1.29
C TYR A 472 -21.88 5.55 0.67
N ASN A 473 -22.64 6.56 0.26
CA ASN A 473 -22.08 7.80 -0.27
C ASN A 473 -21.28 8.56 0.78
N ASP A 474 -21.77 8.61 2.02
CA ASP A 474 -21.07 9.20 3.16
C ASP A 474 -19.75 8.47 3.43
N LEU A 475 -19.76 7.13 3.35
CA LEU A 475 -18.54 6.32 3.43
C LEU A 475 -17.53 6.72 2.35
N LEU A 476 -17.94 6.73 1.08
CA LEU A 476 -17.07 7.03 -0.06
C LEU A 476 -16.47 8.45 0.03
N MET A 477 -17.30 9.46 0.34
CA MET A 477 -16.86 10.85 0.48
C MET A 477 -15.83 11.04 1.60
N LYS A 478 -16.12 10.52 2.79
CA LYS A 478 -15.20 10.59 3.95
C LYS A 478 -13.91 9.82 3.68
N SER A 479 -14.02 8.64 3.07
CA SER A 479 -12.86 7.83 2.69
C SER A 479 -11.94 8.57 1.72
N LEU A 480 -12.50 9.24 0.70
CA LEU A 480 -11.74 10.04 -0.24
C LEU A 480 -11.07 11.25 0.42
N SER A 481 -11.79 11.97 1.29
CA SER A 481 -11.24 13.10 2.03
C SER A 481 -10.04 12.69 2.90
N GLN A 482 -10.19 11.59 3.64
CA GLN A 482 -9.13 11.07 4.50
C GLN A 482 -7.97 10.47 3.68
N MET A 483 -8.26 9.84 2.54
CA MET A 483 -7.25 9.34 1.60
C MET A 483 -6.37 10.47 1.06
N ILE A 484 -6.98 11.57 0.62
CA ILE A 484 -6.28 12.73 0.07
C ILE A 484 -5.43 13.40 1.14
N SER A 485 -5.96 13.49 2.36
CA SER A 485 -5.22 13.99 3.52
C SER A 485 -4.01 13.10 3.88
N SER A 486 -4.16 11.77 3.77
CA SER A 486 -3.10 10.80 4.09
C SER A 486 -1.99 10.73 3.03
N PHE A 487 -2.27 11.17 1.81
CA PHE A 487 -1.36 11.12 0.66
C PHE A 487 -1.27 12.49 0.00
N PRO A 488 -0.72 13.49 0.68
CA PRO A 488 -0.76 14.91 0.34
C PRO A 488 0.11 15.32 -0.86
N SER A 489 0.99 14.46 -1.35
CA SER A 489 1.85 14.74 -2.52
C SER A 489 1.41 13.97 -3.77
N ALA A 490 0.40 13.09 -3.66
CA ALA A 490 -0.08 12.29 -4.77
C ALA A 490 -0.94 13.11 -5.74
N PRO A 491 -0.57 13.24 -7.04
CA PRO A 491 -1.32 14.04 -8.01
C PRO A 491 -2.62 13.36 -8.47
N CYS A 492 -2.76 12.05 -8.24
CA CYS A 492 -3.92 11.26 -8.58
C CYS A 492 -4.03 10.03 -7.68
N PHE A 493 -5.19 9.40 -7.66
CA PHE A 493 -5.56 8.28 -6.80
C PHE A 493 -6.37 7.26 -7.59
N ILE A 494 -6.12 5.97 -7.37
CA ILE A 494 -7.00 4.90 -7.86
C ILE A 494 -8.08 4.68 -6.81
N VAL A 495 -9.34 4.66 -7.24
CA VAL A 495 -10.49 4.36 -6.39
C VAL A 495 -11.15 3.11 -6.94
N ILE A 496 -11.49 2.16 -6.08
CA ILE A 496 -12.06 0.86 -6.42
C ILE A 496 -13.22 0.58 -5.45
N GLU A 497 -14.43 0.46 -5.99
CA GLU A 497 -15.61 0.01 -5.24
C GLU A 497 -15.58 -1.51 -5.03
N GLU A 498 -16.18 -2.00 -3.93
CA GLU A 498 -16.09 -3.41 -3.51
C GLU A 498 -16.51 -4.43 -4.57
N ASP A 499 -17.50 -4.09 -5.41
CA ASP A 499 -18.07 -5.01 -6.40
C ASP A 499 -17.22 -5.13 -7.69
N MET A 500 -15.98 -4.64 -7.68
CA MET A 500 -15.11 -4.64 -8.87
C MET A 500 -14.02 -5.70 -8.76
N LEU A 501 -13.94 -6.57 -9.77
CA LEU A 501 -12.81 -7.46 -9.98
C LEU A 501 -11.90 -6.88 -11.05
N LEU A 502 -10.61 -6.79 -10.75
CA LEU A 502 -9.63 -6.20 -11.66
C LEU A 502 -9.19 -7.21 -12.72
N ALA A 503 -9.06 -6.74 -13.96
CA ALA A 503 -8.48 -7.55 -15.02
C ALA A 503 -6.97 -7.76 -14.80
N PRO A 504 -6.35 -8.80 -15.38
CA PRO A 504 -4.93 -9.11 -15.16
C PRO A 504 -3.93 -8.02 -15.58
N ASP A 505 -4.33 -7.10 -16.46
CA ASP A 505 -3.51 -5.97 -16.92
C ASP A 505 -3.93 -4.63 -16.29
N PHE A 506 -4.79 -4.59 -15.27
CA PHE A 506 -5.37 -3.34 -14.77
C PHE A 506 -4.31 -2.28 -14.41
N LEU A 507 -3.29 -2.64 -13.63
CA LEU A 507 -2.19 -1.70 -13.34
C LEU A 507 -1.32 -1.43 -14.57
N PHE A 508 -1.09 -2.41 -15.43
CA PHE A 508 -0.32 -2.24 -16.66
C PHE A 508 -1.00 -1.30 -17.67
N PHE A 509 -2.34 -1.33 -17.73
CA PHE A 509 -3.17 -0.43 -18.50
C PHE A 509 -3.03 1.02 -18.00
N LEU A 510 -3.14 1.23 -16.68
CA LEU A 510 -3.00 2.55 -16.08
C LEU A 510 -1.58 3.09 -16.21
N ASP A 511 -0.56 2.24 -16.05
CA ASP A 511 0.86 2.56 -16.22
C ASP A 511 1.15 3.21 -17.58
N GLN A 512 0.65 2.57 -18.66
CA GLN A 512 0.82 3.06 -20.03
C GLN A 512 0.15 4.42 -20.27
N LEU A 513 -0.94 4.73 -19.55
CA LEU A 513 -1.68 5.99 -19.70
C LEU A 513 -1.20 7.09 -18.75
N LEU A 514 -0.54 6.75 -17.64
CA LEU A 514 -0.33 7.65 -16.51
C LEU A 514 0.38 8.95 -16.91
N SER A 515 1.45 8.85 -17.72
CA SER A 515 2.20 10.04 -18.16
C SER A 515 1.34 10.97 -19.02
N THR A 516 0.60 10.43 -19.99
CA THR A 516 -0.27 11.23 -20.86
C THR A 516 -1.44 11.82 -20.07
N PHE A 517 -2.01 11.05 -19.16
CA PHE A 517 -3.10 11.48 -18.29
C PHE A 517 -2.69 12.66 -17.40
N LEU A 518 -1.52 12.59 -16.77
CA LEU A 518 -1.02 13.68 -15.93
C LEU A 518 -0.66 14.92 -16.76
N GLY A 519 -0.14 14.75 -17.97
CA GLY A 519 0.19 15.84 -18.89
C GLY A 519 -1.03 16.53 -19.53
N ASP A 520 -2.15 15.82 -19.68
CA ASP A 520 -3.36 16.35 -20.32
C ASP A 520 -4.25 17.08 -19.32
N SER A 521 -4.19 18.42 -19.31
CA SER A 521 -4.98 19.27 -18.41
C SER A 521 -6.50 19.23 -18.63
N THR A 522 -6.97 18.65 -19.75
CA THR A 522 -8.39 18.64 -20.12
C THR A 522 -9.13 17.42 -19.57
N VAL A 523 -8.41 16.34 -19.24
CA VAL A 523 -9.00 15.14 -18.65
C VAL A 523 -8.85 15.13 -17.13
N ILE A 524 -9.89 14.64 -16.47
CA ILE A 524 -10.01 14.64 -15.01
C ILE A 524 -9.92 13.23 -14.41
N ALA A 525 -10.23 12.20 -15.19
CA ALA A 525 -10.19 10.80 -14.76
C ALA A 525 -9.80 9.83 -15.89
N ILE A 526 -9.35 8.63 -15.51
CA ILE A 526 -9.35 7.43 -16.35
C ILE A 526 -10.41 6.50 -15.80
N LEU A 527 -11.43 6.20 -16.59
CA LEU A 527 -12.41 5.17 -16.29
C LEU A 527 -11.88 3.84 -16.79
N THR A 528 -12.03 2.76 -16.01
CA THR A 528 -11.59 1.42 -16.44
C THR A 528 -12.75 0.52 -16.86
N TRP A 529 -13.98 0.96 -16.61
CA TRP A 529 -15.20 0.31 -17.05
C TRP A 529 -15.83 1.04 -18.24
N ASN A 530 -15.96 0.35 -19.37
CA ASN A 530 -16.72 0.82 -20.52
C ASN A 530 -18.18 0.38 -20.40
N LYS A 531 -19.11 1.33 -20.25
CA LYS A 531 -20.56 1.07 -20.19
C LYS A 531 -21.17 0.61 -21.52
N ASN A 532 -20.45 0.79 -22.62
CA ASN A 532 -20.74 0.16 -23.92
C ASN A 532 -19.81 -1.03 -24.19
N GLY A 533 -19.14 -1.55 -23.16
CA GLY A 533 -18.20 -2.65 -23.23
C GLY A 533 -18.83 -4.03 -23.45
N PHE A 534 -19.99 -4.13 -24.13
CA PHE A 534 -20.68 -5.41 -24.31
C PHE A 534 -19.95 -6.30 -25.31
N MET A 535 -20.22 -7.60 -25.27
CA MET A 535 -19.58 -8.58 -26.16
C MET A 535 -19.68 -8.24 -27.67
N LYS A 536 -20.74 -7.53 -28.07
CA LYS A 536 -21.06 -7.16 -29.47
C LYS A 536 -20.65 -5.74 -29.87
N SER A 537 -20.30 -4.88 -28.91
CA SER A 537 -19.98 -3.46 -29.13
C SER A 537 -18.60 -3.05 -28.58
N SER A 538 -17.80 -4.02 -28.16
CA SER A 538 -16.43 -3.87 -27.70
C SER A 538 -15.60 -5.05 -28.16
N SER A 539 -14.39 -4.81 -28.68
CA SER A 539 -13.58 -5.83 -29.35
C SER A 539 -12.10 -5.49 -29.56
N ILE A 540 -11.66 -4.25 -29.31
CA ILE A 540 -10.29 -3.78 -29.58
C ILE A 540 -9.58 -3.46 -28.26
N PRO A 541 -8.88 -4.44 -27.66
CA PRO A 541 -8.29 -4.27 -26.33
C PRO A 541 -7.14 -3.26 -26.30
N SER A 542 -6.50 -2.90 -27.41
CA SER A 542 -5.46 -1.86 -27.43
C SER A 542 -6.00 -0.43 -27.49
N ALA A 543 -7.32 -0.23 -27.67
CA ALA A 543 -7.89 1.09 -27.93
C ALA A 543 -8.38 1.81 -26.67
N VAL A 544 -8.10 3.11 -26.62
CA VAL A 544 -8.56 4.05 -25.58
C VAL A 544 -9.22 5.24 -26.24
N HIS A 545 -10.27 5.77 -25.60
CA HIS A 545 -11.12 6.83 -26.12
C HIS A 545 -11.23 7.97 -25.13
N ARG A 546 -11.54 9.17 -25.65
CA ARG A 546 -12.01 10.28 -24.83
C ARG A 546 -13.53 10.20 -24.72
N MET A 547 -14.07 10.61 -23.59
CA MET A 547 -15.51 10.82 -23.41
C MET A 547 -15.77 12.09 -22.59
N GLU A 548 -16.96 12.66 -22.74
CA GLU A 548 -17.47 13.77 -21.94
C GLU A 548 -18.58 13.28 -20.99
N ASN A 549 -19.03 14.15 -20.07
CA ASN A 549 -20.02 13.82 -19.03
C ASN A 549 -19.55 12.63 -18.16
N VAL A 550 -18.37 12.81 -17.53
CA VAL A 550 -17.72 11.77 -16.74
C VAL A 550 -18.65 11.32 -15.61
N GLN A 551 -18.85 10.01 -15.53
CA GLN A 551 -19.55 9.36 -14.44
C GLN A 551 -18.55 8.41 -13.76
N LEU A 552 -18.05 8.80 -12.59
CA LEU A 552 -17.17 7.94 -11.80
C LEU A 552 -18.00 6.83 -11.17
N SER A 553 -17.63 5.57 -11.42
CA SER A 553 -18.25 4.38 -10.84
C SER A 553 -17.34 3.17 -11.02
N GLY A 554 -17.38 2.23 -10.09
CA GLY A 554 -16.58 1.02 -10.12
C GLY A 554 -15.11 1.28 -9.80
N ALA A 555 -14.23 1.21 -10.80
CA ALA A 555 -12.82 1.52 -10.63
C ALA A 555 -12.36 2.62 -11.58
N PHE A 556 -11.59 3.57 -11.06
CA PHE A 556 -11.13 4.72 -11.83
C PHE A 556 -9.88 5.35 -11.21
N LEU A 557 -9.11 6.03 -12.06
CA LEU A 557 -8.01 6.90 -11.63
C LEU A 557 -8.51 8.35 -11.65
N LEU A 558 -8.45 9.05 -10.52
CA LEU A 558 -8.95 10.42 -10.37
C LEU A 558 -7.80 11.39 -10.09
N LYS A 559 -7.76 12.54 -10.77
CA LYS A 559 -6.82 13.62 -10.41
C LYS A 559 -7.21 14.27 -9.09
N ARG A 560 -6.21 14.59 -8.28
CA ARG A 560 -6.41 15.44 -7.08
C ARG A 560 -7.12 16.75 -7.44
N SER A 561 -6.64 17.45 -8.46
CA SER A 561 -7.21 18.72 -8.88
C SER A 561 -8.69 18.62 -9.29
N ALA A 562 -9.14 17.43 -9.72
CA ALA A 562 -10.55 17.19 -10.02
C ALA A 562 -11.35 16.98 -8.73
N TYR A 563 -10.81 16.24 -7.76
CA TYR A 563 -11.42 16.13 -6.43
C TYR A 563 -11.57 17.50 -5.75
N GLU A 564 -10.50 18.27 -5.66
CA GLU A 564 -10.50 19.57 -4.98
C GLU A 564 -11.49 20.55 -5.63
N LYS A 565 -11.61 20.49 -6.96
CA LYS A 565 -12.49 21.38 -7.72
C LYS A 565 -13.96 20.99 -7.69
N PHE A 566 -14.27 19.69 -7.74
CA PHE A 566 -15.64 19.22 -8.01
C PHE A 566 -16.26 18.43 -6.86
N ILE A 567 -15.47 17.89 -5.93
CA ILE A 567 -15.93 16.94 -4.92
C ILE A 567 -15.80 17.50 -3.50
N MET A 568 -14.63 18.07 -3.15
CA MET A 568 -14.25 18.39 -1.76
C MET A 568 -15.32 19.15 -0.96
N ASP A 569 -15.97 20.14 -1.57
CA ASP A 569 -16.96 21.01 -0.92
C ASP A 569 -18.39 20.83 -1.48
N ASN A 570 -18.67 19.71 -2.15
CA ASN A 570 -19.94 19.50 -2.85
C ASN A 570 -20.56 18.15 -2.51
N GLU A 571 -21.30 18.14 -1.40
CA GLU A 571 -22.03 16.95 -0.92
C GLU A 571 -23.12 16.48 -1.91
N ASP A 572 -23.66 17.38 -2.74
CA ASP A 572 -24.69 17.09 -3.74
C ASP A 572 -24.15 16.49 -5.07
N VAL A 573 -22.82 16.45 -5.26
CA VAL A 573 -22.20 15.85 -6.47
C VAL A 573 -22.28 14.32 -6.47
N CYS A 574 -22.49 13.71 -5.31
CA CYS A 574 -22.51 12.26 -5.14
C CYS A 574 -23.95 11.71 -5.12
N CYS A 575 -24.30 10.99 -6.19
CA CYS A 575 -25.44 10.07 -6.36
C CYS A 575 -26.80 10.56 -5.82
N SER A 576 -27.54 11.30 -6.65
CA SER A 576 -28.98 11.44 -6.47
C SER A 576 -29.66 10.08 -6.67
N VAL A 577 -30.06 9.46 -5.56
CA VAL A 577 -31.07 8.39 -5.44
C VAL A 577 -30.61 6.94 -5.71
N ASN A 578 -29.67 6.63 -6.62
CA ASN A 578 -29.28 5.22 -6.88
C ASN A 578 -27.76 5.01 -7.06
N VAL A 579 -27.22 3.93 -6.47
CA VAL A 579 -25.80 3.53 -6.49
C VAL A 579 -25.24 3.39 -7.91
N SER A 580 -26.08 3.07 -8.88
CA SER A 580 -25.71 2.88 -10.29
C SER A 580 -25.52 4.19 -11.09
N GLY A 581 -25.91 5.34 -10.51
CA GLY A 581 -25.88 6.68 -11.11
C GLY A 581 -24.50 7.36 -11.12
N GLY A 582 -23.53 6.85 -10.34
CA GLY A 582 -22.14 7.33 -10.24
C GLY A 582 -21.99 8.84 -10.02
N TRP A 583 -20.75 9.33 -9.93
CA TRP A 583 -20.50 10.75 -9.68
C TRP A 583 -20.42 11.49 -11.00
N ARG A 584 -21.46 12.27 -11.32
CA ARG A 584 -21.51 13.06 -12.54
C ARG A 584 -20.70 14.33 -12.34
N ILE A 585 -19.48 14.33 -12.87
CA ILE A 585 -18.58 15.48 -12.78
C ILE A 585 -18.29 16.07 -14.16
N PRO A 586 -18.28 17.41 -14.29
CA PRO A 586 -18.03 18.05 -15.57
C PRO A 586 -16.55 17.90 -15.96
N GLY A 587 -16.31 17.40 -17.17
CA GLY A 587 -14.98 17.26 -17.74
C GLY A 587 -14.89 16.12 -18.74
N TYR A 588 -13.66 15.74 -19.08
CA TYR A 588 -13.36 14.64 -19.98
C TYR A 588 -12.64 13.51 -19.25
N ALA A 589 -12.83 12.28 -19.71
CA ALA A 589 -12.10 11.12 -19.21
C ALA A 589 -11.53 10.29 -20.36
N TYR A 590 -10.49 9.51 -20.05
CA TYR A 590 -10.10 8.36 -20.85
C TYR A 590 -10.93 7.14 -20.46
N VAL A 591 -11.33 6.35 -21.45
CA VAL A 591 -12.08 5.10 -21.25
C VAL A 591 -11.56 4.07 -22.27
N PRO A 592 -11.28 2.81 -21.88
CA PRO A 592 -10.86 1.79 -22.82
C PRO A 592 -12.03 1.31 -23.68
N ASP A 593 -11.76 0.78 -24.88
CA ASP A 593 -12.79 0.06 -25.65
C ASP A 593 -13.20 -1.24 -24.95
N VAL A 594 -12.22 -2.03 -24.48
CA VAL A 594 -12.43 -3.24 -23.67
C VAL A 594 -12.16 -2.94 -22.20
N SER A 595 -13.14 -3.20 -21.33
CA SER A 595 -13.04 -2.92 -19.89
C SER A 595 -11.86 -3.63 -19.22
N ARG A 596 -11.31 -3.01 -18.17
CA ARG A 596 -10.27 -3.59 -17.29
C ARG A 596 -10.79 -4.00 -15.92
N VAL A 597 -12.11 -4.01 -15.77
CA VAL A 597 -12.79 -4.49 -14.58
C VAL A 597 -14.02 -5.30 -14.97
N HIS A 598 -14.38 -6.22 -14.09
CA HIS A 598 -15.60 -6.99 -14.14
C HIS A 598 -16.44 -6.68 -12.90
N ILE A 599 -17.77 -6.57 -13.08
CA ILE A 599 -18.69 -6.27 -11.98
C ILE A 599 -19.14 -7.58 -11.35
N ASN A 600 -18.94 -7.72 -10.05
CA ASN A 600 -19.38 -8.85 -9.24
C ASN A 600 -20.52 -8.44 -8.29
N ALA A 601 -21.64 -7.95 -8.85
CA ALA A 601 -22.77 -7.42 -8.08
C ALA A 601 -24.07 -8.20 -8.32
N PRO A 602 -24.14 -9.51 -7.98
CA PRO A 602 -25.29 -10.35 -8.30
C PRO A 602 -26.59 -9.89 -7.60
N SER A 603 -26.48 -9.31 -6.41
CA SER A 603 -27.60 -8.80 -5.60
C SER A 603 -28.08 -7.41 -6.03
N ALA A 604 -27.29 -6.65 -6.80
CA ALA A 604 -27.67 -5.30 -7.21
C ALA A 604 -28.76 -5.30 -8.29
N ILE A 605 -28.85 -6.37 -9.09
CA ILE A 605 -29.77 -6.48 -10.25
C ILE A 605 -31.24 -6.26 -9.86
N ASP A 606 -31.65 -6.67 -8.65
CA ASP A 606 -33.02 -6.54 -8.17
C ASP A 606 -33.35 -5.12 -7.65
N SER A 607 -32.34 -4.29 -7.43
CA SER A 607 -32.45 -2.92 -6.88
C SER A 607 -32.17 -1.81 -7.90
N ILE A 608 -31.76 -2.17 -9.13
CA ILE A 608 -31.36 -1.23 -10.17
C ILE A 608 -32.57 -0.88 -11.07
N ASP A 609 -32.65 0.39 -11.44
CA ASP A 609 -33.67 0.89 -12.37
C ASP A 609 -33.66 0.12 -13.70
N GLU A 610 -34.85 -0.10 -14.28
CA GLU A 610 -35.01 -0.90 -15.49
C GLU A 610 -34.21 -0.34 -16.67
N SER A 611 -33.97 0.99 -16.72
CA SER A 611 -33.14 1.62 -17.74
C SER A 611 -31.66 1.25 -17.66
N GLN A 612 -31.16 0.88 -16.48
CA GLN A 612 -29.76 0.55 -16.23
C GLN A 612 -29.52 -0.94 -16.02
N ARG A 613 -30.57 -1.74 -15.85
CA ARG A 613 -30.52 -3.20 -15.69
C ARG A 613 -29.64 -3.88 -16.75
N LYS A 614 -29.66 -3.37 -17.99
CA LYS A 614 -28.83 -3.86 -19.09
C LYS A 614 -27.33 -3.87 -18.77
N LEU A 615 -26.82 -2.85 -18.07
CA LEU A 615 -25.40 -2.73 -17.72
C LEU A 615 -24.90 -3.84 -16.80
N PHE A 616 -25.81 -4.48 -16.06
CA PHE A 616 -25.50 -5.49 -15.06
C PHE A 616 -26.00 -6.89 -15.46
N ALA A 617 -27.01 -6.97 -16.32
CA ALA A 617 -27.58 -8.23 -16.79
C ALA A 617 -26.90 -8.79 -18.05
N GLU A 618 -26.35 -7.93 -18.92
CA GLU A 618 -25.67 -8.39 -20.13
C GLU A 618 -24.17 -8.62 -19.92
N PRO A 619 -23.59 -9.68 -20.53
CA PRO A 619 -22.17 -9.96 -20.39
C PRO A 619 -21.33 -8.85 -21.05
N MET A 620 -20.39 -8.33 -20.28
CA MET A 620 -19.42 -7.33 -20.75
C MET A 620 -18.06 -7.95 -21.01
N ARG A 621 -17.38 -7.42 -22.03
CA ARG A 621 -16.04 -7.83 -22.41
C ARG A 621 -15.03 -7.19 -21.47
N CYS A 622 -14.19 -8.05 -20.89
CA CYS A 622 -13.03 -7.69 -20.10
C CYS A 622 -11.80 -8.36 -20.71
N THR A 623 -10.66 -7.70 -20.63
CA THR A 623 -9.37 -8.28 -21.06
C THR A 623 -8.99 -9.49 -20.21
N LYS A 624 -8.28 -10.44 -20.82
CA LYS A 624 -7.88 -11.71 -20.21
C LYS A 624 -6.36 -11.86 -20.09
N TYR A 625 -5.60 -10.94 -20.70
CA TYR A 625 -4.14 -11.00 -20.78
C TYR A 625 -3.55 -9.89 -19.92
N SER A 626 -2.38 -10.14 -19.32
CA SER A 626 -1.70 -9.19 -18.43
C SER A 626 -0.79 -8.18 -19.14
N ASN A 627 -0.60 -8.33 -20.45
CA ASN A 627 0.41 -7.59 -21.24
C ASN A 627 -0.17 -6.90 -22.49
N GLU A 628 -1.45 -6.52 -22.46
CA GLU A 628 -2.08 -5.80 -23.56
C GLU A 628 -1.46 -4.41 -23.75
N THR A 629 -0.88 -4.15 -24.93
CA THR A 629 -0.21 -2.88 -25.23
C THR A 629 -1.19 -1.91 -25.89
N LEU A 630 -1.25 -0.68 -25.38
CA LEU A 630 -2.14 0.35 -25.86
C LEU A 630 -1.61 1.01 -27.13
N ALA A 631 -2.52 1.31 -28.06
CA ALA A 631 -2.21 1.93 -29.34
C ALA A 631 -2.45 3.45 -29.29
N ASN A 632 -1.49 4.21 -29.83
CA ASN A 632 -1.58 5.65 -30.04
C ASN A 632 -1.91 6.46 -28.77
N VAL A 633 -1.33 6.09 -27.63
CA VAL A 633 -1.54 6.76 -26.33
C VAL A 633 -1.20 8.25 -26.42
N GLU A 634 -0.16 8.61 -27.17
CA GLU A 634 0.27 9.99 -27.42
C GLU A 634 -0.76 10.83 -28.18
N ARG A 635 -1.72 10.21 -28.87
CA ARG A 635 -2.80 10.92 -29.60
C ARG A 635 -4.03 11.18 -28.73
N LEU A 636 -3.99 10.83 -27.45
CA LEU A 636 -5.11 11.06 -26.55
C LEU A 636 -5.23 12.54 -26.10
N TYR A 637 -4.20 13.36 -26.27
CA TYR A 637 -4.30 14.81 -26.04
C TYR A 637 -5.41 15.42 -26.91
N ALA A 638 -6.19 16.35 -26.34
CA ALA A 638 -7.45 16.83 -26.93
C ALA A 638 -7.36 17.19 -28.43
N ASP A 639 -6.42 18.03 -28.84
CA ASP A 639 -6.28 18.49 -30.23
C ASP A 639 -5.84 17.35 -31.18
N LEU A 640 -4.93 16.49 -30.71
CA LEU A 640 -4.46 15.32 -31.47
C LEU A 640 -5.58 14.29 -31.62
N TYR A 641 -6.39 14.10 -30.58
CA TYR A 641 -7.52 13.20 -30.59
C TYR A 641 -8.62 13.67 -31.54
N ASP A 642 -8.94 14.98 -31.52
CA ASP A 642 -9.90 15.58 -32.44
C ASP A 642 -9.47 15.39 -33.91
N ALA A 643 -8.19 15.60 -34.20
CA ALA A 643 -7.62 15.40 -35.53
C ALA A 643 -7.64 13.93 -35.96
N ASP A 644 -7.26 13.00 -35.07
CA ASP A 644 -7.28 11.57 -35.36
C ASP A 644 -8.70 11.03 -35.53
N LEU A 645 -9.65 11.49 -34.70
CA LEU A 645 -11.06 11.13 -34.81
C LEU A 645 -11.64 11.61 -36.14
N LYS A 646 -11.37 12.85 -36.54
CA LYS A 646 -11.75 13.37 -37.86
C LYS A 646 -11.19 12.51 -38.98
N ARG A 647 -9.90 12.19 -38.94
CA ARG A 647 -9.24 11.33 -39.94
C ARG A 647 -9.89 9.94 -40.02
N LEU A 648 -10.20 9.32 -38.88
CA LEU A 648 -10.86 8.01 -38.83
C LEU A 648 -12.27 8.07 -39.43
N ILE A 649 -13.05 9.09 -39.09
CA ILE A 649 -14.38 9.32 -39.65
C ILE A 649 -14.31 9.55 -41.16
N ASP A 650 -13.42 10.41 -41.64
CA ASP A 650 -13.26 10.73 -43.07
C ASP A 650 -12.83 9.48 -43.89
N SER A 651 -12.10 8.55 -43.26
CA SER A 651 -11.68 7.28 -43.88
C SER A 651 -12.68 6.12 -43.75
N SER A 652 -13.78 6.33 -43.02
CA SER A 652 -14.73 5.28 -42.67
C SER A 652 -15.72 4.97 -43.80
N LYS A 653 -16.27 3.76 -43.78
CA LYS A 653 -17.43 3.42 -44.61
C LYS A 653 -18.67 4.08 -43.99
N HIS A 654 -19.29 5.00 -44.72
CA HIS A 654 -20.50 5.69 -44.26
C HIS A 654 -21.76 4.85 -44.50
N LEU A 655 -22.63 4.79 -43.49
CA LEU A 655 -23.95 4.18 -43.55
C LEU A 655 -25.05 5.19 -43.22
N THR A 656 -26.20 5.03 -43.88
CA THR A 656 -27.42 5.75 -43.53
C THR A 656 -28.23 4.97 -42.49
N PRO A 657 -28.93 5.64 -41.55
CA PRO A 657 -29.80 4.96 -40.59
C PRO A 657 -30.90 4.10 -41.23
N SER A 658 -31.35 4.47 -42.45
CA SER A 658 -32.29 3.67 -43.25
C SER A 658 -31.77 2.28 -43.64
N ALA A 659 -30.46 2.05 -43.59
CA ALA A 659 -29.87 0.73 -43.81
C ALA A 659 -30.03 -0.21 -42.59
N LEU A 660 -30.58 0.28 -41.47
CA LEU A 660 -30.65 -0.41 -40.18
C LEU A 660 -32.07 -0.86 -39.78
N VAL A 661 -33.06 -0.72 -40.68
CA VAL A 661 -34.50 -0.87 -40.40
C VAL A 661 -34.88 -2.25 -39.83
N ASP A 662 -34.10 -3.31 -40.11
CA ASP A 662 -34.36 -4.69 -39.66
C ASP A 662 -33.28 -5.23 -38.69
N CYS A 663 -32.72 -4.39 -37.82
CA CYS A 663 -31.68 -4.82 -36.85
C CYS A 663 -32.20 -5.65 -35.66
N GLN A 664 -33.36 -6.32 -35.79
CA GLN A 664 -33.96 -7.13 -34.73
C GLN A 664 -33.18 -8.41 -34.42
N SER A 665 -32.34 -8.86 -35.36
CA SER A 665 -31.50 -10.03 -35.16
C SER A 665 -30.39 -9.72 -34.17
N GLU A 666 -30.23 -10.59 -33.19
CA GLU A 666 -29.09 -10.56 -32.27
C GLU A 666 -27.72 -10.68 -32.98
N SER A 667 -27.66 -11.24 -34.18
CA SER A 667 -26.43 -11.35 -34.98
C SER A 667 -26.25 -10.16 -35.93
N PHE A 668 -27.05 -9.10 -35.79
CA PHE A 668 -27.05 -7.97 -36.72
C PHE A 668 -25.67 -7.31 -36.91
N PRO A 669 -24.89 -7.00 -35.85
CA PRO A 669 -23.57 -6.39 -36.04
C PRO A 669 -22.65 -7.25 -36.92
N ASP A 670 -22.62 -8.57 -36.69
CA ASP A 670 -21.79 -9.51 -37.46
C ASP A 670 -22.25 -9.61 -38.92
N LEU A 671 -23.56 -9.65 -39.14
CA LEU A 671 -24.17 -9.69 -40.47
C LEU A 671 -23.90 -8.39 -41.24
N LEU A 672 -23.90 -7.25 -40.56
CA LEU A 672 -23.61 -5.95 -41.14
C LEU A 672 -22.17 -5.90 -41.67
N ILE A 673 -21.20 -6.33 -40.87
CA ILE A 673 -19.78 -6.37 -41.29
C ILE A 673 -19.62 -7.24 -42.54
N ARG A 674 -20.20 -8.45 -42.54
CA ARG A 674 -20.16 -9.36 -43.70
C ARG A 674 -20.83 -8.78 -44.94
N LYS A 675 -21.97 -8.10 -44.78
CA LYS A 675 -22.70 -7.48 -45.89
C LYS A 675 -21.96 -6.30 -46.51
N LEU A 676 -21.15 -5.59 -45.72
CA LEU A 676 -20.41 -4.42 -46.15
C LEU A 676 -19.03 -4.73 -46.75
N ASP A 677 -18.57 -5.98 -46.63
CA ASP A 677 -17.26 -6.44 -47.11
C ASP A 677 -16.13 -5.52 -46.64
N LEU A 678 -16.13 -5.20 -45.34
CA LEU A 678 -15.13 -4.31 -44.74
C LEU A 678 -13.77 -5.00 -44.70
N ARG A 679 -12.71 -4.28 -45.08
CA ARG A 679 -11.32 -4.71 -44.85
C ARG A 679 -11.04 -4.74 -43.35
N ASP A 680 -10.17 -5.65 -42.90
CA ASP A 680 -9.79 -5.77 -41.49
C ASP A 680 -9.43 -4.41 -40.86
N GLY A 681 -10.10 -4.09 -39.76
CA GLY A 681 -9.91 -2.82 -39.04
C GLY A 681 -10.44 -1.57 -39.75
N GLN A 682 -11.08 -1.70 -40.92
CA GLN A 682 -11.69 -0.57 -41.62
C GLN A 682 -12.83 0.03 -40.78
N PRO A 683 -12.79 1.36 -40.52
CA PRO A 683 -13.79 1.98 -39.67
C PRO A 683 -15.16 2.12 -40.36
N LEU A 684 -16.20 2.16 -39.53
CA LEU A 684 -17.60 2.37 -39.92
C LEU A 684 -18.14 3.65 -39.28
N SER A 685 -18.94 4.43 -39.99
CA SER A 685 -19.66 5.54 -39.37
C SER A 685 -21.11 5.67 -39.81
N ILE A 686 -21.96 6.12 -38.88
CA ILE A 686 -23.38 6.38 -39.09
C ILE A 686 -23.65 7.81 -38.63
N PHE A 687 -24.12 8.64 -39.56
CA PHE A 687 -24.58 9.99 -39.25
C PHE A 687 -26.08 9.98 -39.00
N TYR A 688 -26.51 10.57 -37.89
CA TYR A 688 -27.93 10.53 -37.50
C TYR A 688 -28.43 11.89 -36.98
N ALA A 689 -29.71 12.15 -37.20
CA ALA A 689 -30.40 13.28 -36.58
C ALA A 689 -30.55 12.99 -35.08
N ASP A 690 -30.30 13.98 -34.22
CA ASP A 690 -30.32 13.84 -32.76
C ASP A 690 -31.75 13.77 -32.21
N GLU A 691 -32.52 12.82 -32.73
CA GLU A 691 -33.89 12.51 -32.38
C GLU A 691 -33.90 11.27 -31.50
N ARG A 692 -34.70 11.30 -30.43
CA ARG A 692 -34.73 10.24 -29.41
C ARG A 692 -35.05 8.87 -30.00
N GLU A 693 -35.94 8.81 -30.98
CA GLU A 693 -36.34 7.57 -31.67
C GLU A 693 -35.18 6.96 -32.46
N THR A 694 -34.46 7.79 -33.21
CA THR A 694 -33.28 7.35 -33.98
C THR A 694 -32.15 6.91 -33.06
N ALA A 695 -31.87 7.66 -31.98
CA ALA A 695 -30.88 7.28 -30.99
C ALA A 695 -31.23 5.94 -30.33
N SER A 696 -32.50 5.76 -29.94
CA SER A 696 -33.01 4.50 -29.34
C SER A 696 -32.88 3.32 -30.30
N LEU A 697 -33.15 3.52 -31.60
CA LEU A 697 -32.96 2.49 -32.62
C LEU A 697 -31.48 2.09 -32.71
N LEU A 698 -30.55 3.05 -32.77
CA LEU A 698 -29.11 2.77 -32.86
C LEU A 698 -28.59 2.05 -31.62
N VAL A 699 -29.00 2.48 -30.42
CA VAL A 699 -28.67 1.83 -29.15
C VAL A 699 -29.10 0.36 -29.16
N ARG A 700 -30.30 0.07 -29.67
CA ARG A 700 -30.79 -1.31 -29.82
C ARG A 700 -29.99 -2.09 -30.87
N CYS A 701 -29.80 -1.56 -32.07
CA CYS A 701 -29.14 -2.25 -33.18
C CYS A 701 -27.69 -2.64 -32.85
N PHE A 702 -26.98 -1.79 -32.13
CA PHE A 702 -25.56 -1.97 -31.81
C PHE A 702 -25.32 -2.46 -30.39
N HIS A 703 -26.36 -2.85 -29.66
CA HIS A 703 -26.24 -3.29 -28.27
C HIS A 703 -25.43 -2.30 -27.42
N LEU A 704 -25.82 -1.03 -27.44
CA LEU A 704 -25.24 0.02 -26.60
C LEU A 704 -26.14 0.28 -25.38
N ALA A 705 -25.69 1.13 -24.48
CA ALA A 705 -26.42 1.63 -23.32
C ALA A 705 -26.54 3.16 -23.36
N SER A 706 -27.60 3.66 -22.73
CA SER A 706 -27.88 5.08 -22.59
C SER A 706 -28.16 5.44 -21.12
N ASP A 707 -27.95 6.70 -20.78
CA ASP A 707 -28.40 7.25 -19.50
C ASP A 707 -29.92 7.47 -19.46
N GLU A 708 -30.42 7.89 -18.30
CA GLU A 708 -31.86 8.16 -18.04
C GLU A 708 -32.44 9.26 -18.95
N ASN A 709 -31.59 10.15 -19.47
CA ASN A 709 -31.96 11.23 -20.38
C ASN A 709 -31.92 10.78 -21.86
N GLY A 710 -31.54 9.53 -22.14
CA GLY A 710 -31.40 8.97 -23.49
C GLY A 710 -30.07 9.33 -24.17
N GLY A 711 -29.09 9.87 -23.43
CA GLY A 711 -27.73 10.10 -23.89
C GLY A 711 -26.95 8.79 -23.98
N ILE A 712 -26.31 8.51 -25.12
CA ILE A 712 -25.51 7.29 -25.29
C ILE A 712 -24.19 7.45 -24.50
N PHE A 713 -23.85 6.46 -23.67
CA PHE A 713 -22.60 6.50 -22.88
C PHE A 713 -21.35 6.56 -23.78
N GLY A 714 -20.24 7.07 -23.24
CA GLY A 714 -18.96 7.13 -23.97
C GLY A 714 -18.95 8.11 -25.15
N THR A 715 -19.89 9.06 -25.18
CA THR A 715 -19.94 10.10 -26.22
C THR A 715 -18.89 11.18 -25.96
N TYR A 716 -18.27 11.68 -27.04
CA TYR A 716 -17.32 12.80 -27.02
C TYR A 716 -17.63 13.77 -28.15
N LYS A 717 -17.99 15.02 -27.82
CA LYS A 717 -18.34 16.07 -28.79
C LYS A 717 -19.39 15.60 -29.81
N GLY A 718 -20.37 14.81 -29.34
CA GLY A 718 -21.44 14.24 -30.17
C GLY A 718 -21.05 13.04 -31.06
N VAL A 719 -19.90 12.41 -30.80
CA VAL A 719 -19.50 11.14 -31.42
C VAL A 719 -19.45 10.05 -30.37
N THR A 720 -20.23 8.99 -30.54
CA THR A 720 -20.11 7.76 -29.74
C THR A 720 -19.20 6.79 -30.46
N ARG A 721 -18.09 6.43 -29.83
CA ARG A 721 -17.11 5.47 -30.37
C ARG A 721 -17.25 4.12 -29.68
N PHE A 722 -17.24 3.06 -30.48
CA PHE A 722 -17.32 1.67 -30.04
C PHE A 722 -16.65 0.77 -31.09
N SER A 723 -16.72 -0.56 -30.94
CA SER A 723 -16.14 -1.46 -31.94
C SER A 723 -16.97 -2.72 -32.18
N ILE A 724 -16.88 -3.26 -33.40
CA ILE A 724 -17.60 -4.46 -33.82
C ILE A 724 -16.59 -5.39 -34.49
N ASN A 725 -16.30 -6.54 -33.89
CA ASN A 725 -15.39 -7.55 -34.44
C ASN A 725 -14.03 -7.00 -34.92
N GLY A 726 -13.42 -6.10 -34.14
CA GLY A 726 -12.13 -5.50 -34.48
C GLY A 726 -12.22 -4.27 -35.40
N HIS A 727 -13.42 -3.89 -35.83
CA HIS A 727 -13.64 -2.66 -36.62
C HIS A 727 -14.08 -1.51 -35.71
N PRO A 728 -13.39 -0.35 -35.75
CA PRO A 728 -13.88 0.85 -35.09
C PRO A 728 -15.22 1.32 -35.69
N ALA A 729 -16.17 1.69 -34.85
CA ALA A 729 -17.48 2.18 -35.26
C ALA A 729 -17.82 3.51 -34.58
N PHE A 730 -18.50 4.39 -35.33
CA PHE A 730 -18.83 5.75 -34.88
C PHE A 730 -20.32 6.05 -35.12
N LEU A 731 -21.04 6.44 -34.06
CA LEU A 731 -22.34 7.12 -34.20
C LEU A 731 -22.11 8.62 -34.07
N ILE A 732 -22.50 9.38 -35.09
CA ILE A 732 -22.16 10.81 -35.20
C ILE A 732 -23.44 11.62 -35.30
N LYS A 733 -23.69 12.48 -34.31
CA LYS A 733 -24.80 13.43 -34.35
C LYS A 733 -24.56 14.43 -35.46
N LEU A 734 -25.54 14.65 -36.34
CA LEU A 734 -25.45 15.64 -37.43
C LEU A 734 -25.23 17.08 -36.93
N THR A 735 -25.64 17.38 -35.70
CA THR A 735 -25.48 18.67 -35.03
C THR A 735 -24.07 18.88 -34.44
N SER A 736 -23.27 17.81 -34.34
CA SER A 736 -21.92 17.86 -33.79
C SER A 736 -20.93 18.58 -34.70
N VAL A 737 -19.76 18.93 -34.15
CA VAL A 737 -18.67 19.54 -34.92
C VAL A 737 -18.22 18.62 -36.07
N PHE A 738 -18.16 17.31 -35.81
CA PHE A 738 -17.79 16.29 -36.80
C PHE A 738 -18.89 16.06 -37.84
N GLY A 739 -20.17 16.08 -37.42
CA GLY A 739 -21.32 15.97 -38.32
C GLY A 739 -21.44 17.15 -39.28
N LYS A 740 -21.24 18.37 -38.79
CA LYS A 740 -21.25 19.60 -39.60
C LYS A 740 -20.11 19.61 -40.62
N ALA A 741 -18.89 19.22 -40.22
CA ALA A 741 -17.74 19.17 -41.11
C ALA A 741 -17.91 18.17 -42.27
N ALA A 742 -18.51 17.01 -42.00
CA ALA A 742 -18.81 16.01 -43.03
C ALA A 742 -19.86 16.52 -44.04
N ARG A 743 -20.89 17.24 -43.58
CA ARG A 743 -21.90 17.88 -44.44
C ARG A 743 -21.30 18.92 -45.39
N ILE A 744 -20.40 19.77 -44.89
CA ILE A 744 -19.72 20.79 -45.70
C ILE A 744 -18.84 20.12 -46.75
N SER A 745 -18.14 19.05 -46.39
CA SER A 745 -17.27 18.29 -47.29
C SER A 745 -18.06 17.59 -48.41
N ALA A 746 -19.25 17.06 -48.10
CA ALA A 746 -20.15 16.47 -49.09
C ALA A 746 -20.71 17.51 -50.07
N LEU A 747 -21.15 18.67 -49.56
CA LEU A 747 -21.65 19.78 -50.39
C LEU A 747 -20.57 20.38 -51.31
N ALA A 748 -19.29 20.35 -50.89
CA ALA A 748 -18.15 20.80 -51.69
C ALA A 748 -17.69 19.77 -52.75
N GLN A 749 -18.15 18.51 -52.67
CA GLN A 749 -17.91 17.49 -53.70
C GLN A 749 -19.04 17.42 -54.74
N GLU A 750 -20.22 17.98 -54.44
CA GLU A 750 -21.35 18.11 -55.36
C GLU A 750 -21.37 19.45 -56.13
N SER A 751 -20.53 20.41 -55.74
CA SER A 751 -20.25 21.68 -56.43
C SER A 751 -18.98 21.61 -57.27
#